data_AF-A0A0N4YII4-F1
#
_entry.id   AF-A0A0N4YII4-F1
#
_cell.length_a   1.000
_cell.length_b   1.000
_cell.length_c   1.000
_cell.angle_alpha   90.00
_cell.angle_beta   90.00
_cell.angle_gamma   90.00
#
_symmetry.space_group_name_H-M   'P 1'
#
loop_
_entity.id
_entity.type
_entity.pdbx_description
1 polymer ?
#
loop_
_entity_poly.entity_id
_entity_poly.type
_entity_poly.pdbx_seq_one_letter_code
_entity_poly.pdbx_strand_id
1 'polypeptide(L)'
;MDMLHKGVRCKRRSHTCTVRRSTPVLANFVFDLTGVVESKGQLGDTVLIRRVGIDERPTTNVAHAIDRVVFKYGNIIDPVTGKRVIKDEFADEIELRKQLVREVIDAPLELDAWLFDERRAIQRKMESEDLSKARFVKVYNYLEERAAQVADLLQVVDNSDLVSGEVTKGPRTAAQRLPRHMRRRAMAYEVRRFPRGLRSFVAPFLASSKHRKKPPSRFFRRRSRNLLLNYIRRQRKLIWLETHIWHAKRFHVVDRWGYRLPDRSFQRNFRPCYRDSVRHCTVRDKSYLSCFLISHDNQDELISALSPLCANASSPTFAFKSGRTGKYEVSTLIFQPGQYPRGLIGPARFLWSKEGEKHQLALWTHPSCRDDVLRALRSLLELSNDDQSEEETEPEPVPHTVEQWRINRLKVRTDVWSGKNGIQVQDLRDQLVRIRLYGPLSSLVLADALKLVEDPNASEFSVNHAEWHESISKMPVGCVQDGSTFSLLVEDPRISRPRLRKVPAGDSFAPVPETFSTPQAKIWSKNERLKALSDRLTDSELNALKGKSLGPIKETAAKIPVLVVFRSGGSGRGDTLSGCELIAPCMDFWVALQMRTARASGWRDELTAHLEATRFCFPTDVIDAAAGETEIKRMQLEHEVKYEKRPHNRRVNYWKKLSVKYPFTFEYAELVNDWLMAKGHNRVEQPYVLRDRALLTSLSKWLQGKNKNLGQ
;
A
#
# COMPACT_ATOMS: atom_id res chain seq x y z
N MET A 1 -12.49 8.38 41.15
CA MET A 1 -11.84 8.94 42.35
C MET A 1 -10.36 9.01 42.05
N ASP A 2 -9.78 10.18 42.31
CA ASP A 2 -8.61 10.69 41.59
C ASP A 2 -7.37 10.90 42.47
N MET A 3 -6.22 10.95 41.79
CA MET A 3 -4.97 11.64 42.15
C MET A 3 -4.17 11.27 43.42
N LEU A 4 -3.03 10.61 43.17
CA LEU A 4 -1.66 11.19 43.30
C LEU A 4 -1.38 12.26 44.39
N HIS A 5 -0.40 12.01 45.27
CA HIS A 5 0.91 12.70 45.19
C HIS A 5 2.03 12.05 46.06
N LYS A 6 3.27 12.53 45.89
CA LYS A 6 4.52 12.00 46.47
C LYS A 6 5.19 13.01 47.41
N GLY A 7 5.94 12.53 48.42
CA GLY A 7 7.32 13.02 48.61
C GLY A 7 7.87 13.36 50.02
N VAL A 8 9.11 12.86 50.24
CA VAL A 8 10.22 13.42 51.04
C VAL A 8 10.34 13.06 52.55
N ARG A 9 11.59 12.78 52.97
CA ARG A 9 12.10 12.37 54.31
C ARG A 9 13.29 13.25 54.72
N CYS A 10 13.46 13.50 56.03
CA CYS A 10 14.73 13.61 56.81
C CYS A 10 14.48 14.37 58.15
N LYS A 11 15.22 14.26 59.26
CA LYS A 11 16.22 13.30 59.82
C LYS A 11 16.52 13.80 61.26
N ARG A 12 16.73 12.93 62.27
CA ARG A 12 17.49 13.26 63.51
C ARG A 12 17.79 11.97 64.30
N ARG A 13 18.95 11.91 64.97
CA ARG A 13 19.37 10.89 65.96
C ARG A 13 19.91 11.63 67.18
N SER A 14 19.71 11.07 68.37
CA SER A 14 20.25 11.55 69.66
C SER A 14 21.25 10.54 70.22
N HIS A 15 22.10 10.97 71.16
CA HIS A 15 22.90 10.13 72.05
C HIS A 15 22.74 10.65 73.50
N THR A 16 22.89 9.75 74.47
CA THR A 16 22.59 9.95 75.91
C THR A 16 23.85 9.80 76.78
N CYS A 17 23.82 10.38 77.99
CA CYS A 17 24.89 10.28 78.99
C CYS A 17 24.29 10.03 80.40
N THR A 18 25.04 9.48 81.36
CA THR A 18 24.57 9.06 82.70
C THR A 18 25.56 9.35 83.85
N VAL A 19 25.12 9.28 85.12
CA VAL A 19 25.60 10.10 86.27
C VAL A 19 25.87 9.32 87.57
N ARG A 20 26.84 9.74 88.41
CA ARG A 20 26.91 9.78 89.92
C ARG A 20 28.39 10.00 90.41
N ARG A 21 28.74 10.42 91.65
CA ARG A 21 27.96 10.80 92.87
C ARG A 21 28.42 12.15 93.51
N SER A 22 29.02 12.21 94.72
CA SER A 22 29.30 13.48 95.45
C SER A 22 30.35 13.45 96.58
N THR A 23 31.22 14.48 96.62
CA THR A 23 32.16 14.93 97.68
C THR A 23 31.93 16.44 97.93
N PRO A 24 32.53 17.11 98.94
CA PRO A 24 32.46 18.58 99.04
C PRO A 24 33.12 19.23 97.80
N VAL A 25 32.37 20.06 97.07
CA VAL A 25 32.74 20.52 95.73
C VAL A 25 33.30 21.95 95.76
N LEU A 26 34.58 22.09 95.40
CA LEU A 26 35.11 23.35 94.85
C LEU A 26 34.52 23.52 93.45
N ALA A 27 33.74 24.59 93.23
CA ALA A 27 33.06 24.83 91.96
C ALA A 27 33.41 26.21 91.41
N ASN A 28 34.02 26.24 90.22
CA ASN A 28 34.12 27.45 89.42
C ASN A 28 32.78 27.66 88.69
N PHE A 29 32.00 28.65 89.13
CA PHE A 29 30.78 29.06 88.46
C PHE A 29 31.03 30.26 87.55
N VAL A 30 30.60 30.15 86.29
CA VAL A 30 30.32 31.34 85.47
C VAL A 30 28.92 31.80 85.87
N PHE A 31 28.83 32.98 86.47
CA PHE A 31 27.55 33.59 86.84
C PHE A 31 26.91 34.27 85.63
N ASP A 32 25.72 33.81 85.24
CA ASP A 32 24.69 34.72 84.73
C ASP A 32 23.92 35.26 85.95
N LEU A 33 24.14 36.54 86.29
CA LEU A 33 23.47 37.22 87.39
C LEU A 33 22.56 38.33 86.87
N THR A 34 21.29 37.99 86.65
CA THR A 34 20.20 38.96 86.63
C THR A 34 19.30 38.75 87.86
N GLY A 35 19.54 39.56 88.90
CA GLY A 35 18.57 39.76 89.99
C GLY A 35 18.76 38.96 91.27
N VAL A 36 19.88 39.16 91.99
CA VAL A 36 19.90 39.15 93.47
C VAL A 36 20.75 40.33 93.95
N VAL A 37 20.28 41.01 94.99
CA VAL A 37 20.96 42.16 95.61
C VAL A 37 22.20 41.69 96.37
N GLU A 38 23.33 42.38 96.15
CA GLU A 38 24.66 42.16 96.77
C GLU A 38 25.33 40.78 96.58
N SER A 39 25.93 40.58 95.40
CA SER A 39 26.86 39.45 95.14
C SER A 39 28.22 39.65 95.82
N LYS A 40 28.60 38.75 96.75
CA LYS A 40 29.86 38.83 97.53
C LYS A 40 31.15 38.40 96.80
N GLY A 41 31.16 38.31 95.46
CA GLY A 41 32.32 37.91 94.65
C GLY A 41 32.15 38.29 93.17
N GLN A 42 33.27 38.34 92.43
CA GLN A 42 33.31 38.70 91.01
C GLN A 42 33.47 37.47 90.09
N LEU A 43 33.23 37.67 88.79
CA LEU A 43 33.28 36.60 87.79
C LEU A 43 34.75 36.19 87.54
N GLY A 44 35.11 34.99 88.02
CA GLY A 44 36.48 34.47 88.05
C GLY A 44 36.97 34.09 89.46
N ASP A 45 36.28 34.54 90.52
CA ASP A 45 36.66 34.23 91.90
C ASP A 45 36.31 32.79 92.30
N THR A 46 37.22 32.11 93.02
CA THR A 46 36.95 30.79 93.62
C THR A 46 36.36 30.96 95.00
N VAL A 47 35.18 30.39 95.26
CA VAL A 47 34.41 30.59 96.50
C VAL A 47 34.12 29.29 97.25
N LEU A 48 34.08 29.38 98.59
CA LEU A 48 33.54 28.35 99.48
C LEU A 48 32.06 28.63 99.74
N ILE A 49 31.25 27.57 99.74
CA ILE A 49 29.79 27.64 99.95
C ILE A 49 29.36 26.78 101.14
N ARG A 50 28.43 27.30 101.96
CA ARG A 50 27.76 26.54 103.04
C ARG A 50 26.32 26.20 102.65
N ARG A 51 25.82 25.04 103.07
CA ARG A 51 24.41 24.63 102.86
C ARG A 51 23.51 25.32 103.88
N VAL A 52 22.33 25.75 103.45
CA VAL A 52 21.42 26.61 104.21
C VAL A 52 20.08 25.91 104.48
N GLY A 53 19.52 26.15 105.66
CA GLY A 53 18.20 25.68 106.09
C GLY A 53 17.09 26.17 105.15
N ILE A 54 15.88 25.59 105.23
CA ILE A 54 14.80 25.94 104.30
C ILE A 54 14.35 27.39 104.46
N ASP A 55 14.33 27.89 105.70
CA ASP A 55 13.77 29.19 106.07
C ASP A 55 14.72 30.37 105.75
N GLU A 56 16.01 30.09 105.52
CA GLU A 56 17.05 31.08 105.17
C GLU A 56 17.38 31.11 103.65
N ARG A 57 16.62 30.42 102.79
CA ARG A 57 16.95 30.36 101.35
C ARG A 57 16.50 31.62 100.59
N PRO A 58 17.39 32.27 99.81
CA PRO A 58 17.01 33.44 99.02
C PRO A 58 16.05 33.10 97.86
N THR A 59 16.08 31.85 97.36
CA THR A 59 15.08 31.31 96.41
C THR A 59 14.89 29.81 96.64
N THR A 60 13.76 29.26 96.23
CA THR A 60 13.40 27.84 96.38
C THR A 60 14.44 26.86 95.81
N ASN A 61 15.16 27.25 94.76
CA ASN A 61 16.16 26.42 94.08
C ASN A 61 17.58 26.53 94.66
N VAL A 62 17.89 27.58 95.44
CA VAL A 62 19.25 27.85 95.92
C VAL A 62 19.38 27.42 97.39
N ALA A 63 19.92 26.22 97.60
CA ALA A 63 20.11 25.62 98.93
C ALA A 63 21.49 25.91 99.58
N HIS A 64 22.30 26.79 98.98
CA HIS A 64 23.66 27.10 99.43
C HIS A 64 23.93 28.61 99.32
N ALA A 65 24.69 29.16 100.26
CA ALA A 65 25.15 30.55 100.23
C ALA A 65 26.69 30.60 100.21
N ILE A 66 27.25 31.68 99.64
CA ILE A 66 28.69 31.94 99.68
C ILE A 66 29.08 32.22 101.13
N ASP A 67 30.00 31.39 101.64
CA ASP A 67 30.59 31.50 102.97
C ASP A 67 31.74 32.51 102.94
N ARG A 68 32.69 32.31 102.01
CA ARG A 68 33.80 33.24 101.74
C ARG A 68 34.44 33.03 100.37
N VAL A 69 35.04 34.08 99.83
CA VAL A 69 35.95 33.98 98.66
C VAL A 69 37.28 33.40 99.11
N VAL A 70 37.78 32.38 98.42
CA VAL A 70 39.06 31.71 98.71
C VAL A 70 40.18 32.31 97.88
N PHE A 71 39.92 32.57 96.59
CA PHE A 71 40.86 33.23 95.69
C PHE A 71 40.13 34.27 94.83
N LYS A 72 40.72 35.46 94.70
CA LYS A 72 40.24 36.52 93.80
C LYS A 72 41.07 36.51 92.51
N TYR A 73 40.43 36.32 91.37
CA TYR A 73 41.11 36.28 90.06
C TYR A 73 40.22 36.85 88.94
N GLY A 74 39.98 38.16 88.99
CA GLY A 74 39.37 38.91 87.89
C GLY A 74 40.43 39.45 86.91
N ASN A 75 40.29 39.10 85.63
CA ASN A 75 41.12 39.53 84.47
C ASN A 75 42.63 39.24 84.55
N ILE A 76 43.17 38.56 83.53
CA ILE A 76 44.61 38.33 83.37
C ILE A 76 45.28 39.63 82.91
N ILE A 77 46.10 40.20 83.80
CA ILE A 77 47.02 41.30 83.54
C ILE A 77 48.43 40.73 83.63
N ASP A 78 49.31 41.05 82.69
CA ASP A 78 50.71 40.63 82.75
C ASP A 78 51.42 41.32 83.94
N PRO A 79 51.95 40.57 84.92
CA PRO A 79 52.59 41.15 86.10
C PRO A 79 53.90 41.90 85.82
N VAL A 80 54.48 41.78 84.61
CA VAL A 80 55.72 42.49 84.24
C VAL A 80 55.43 43.79 83.49
N THR A 81 54.52 43.78 82.51
CA THR A 81 54.22 44.97 81.69
C THR A 81 53.02 45.79 82.18
N GLY A 82 52.17 45.24 83.06
CA GLY A 82 50.92 45.87 83.49
C GLY A 82 49.84 45.96 82.40
N LYS A 83 50.09 45.38 81.22
CA LYS A 83 49.18 45.44 80.08
C LYS A 83 48.16 44.30 80.10
N ARG A 84 47.03 44.53 79.43
CA ARG A 84 45.96 43.54 79.29
C ARG A 84 46.31 42.53 78.21
N VAL A 85 46.38 41.26 78.59
CA VAL A 85 46.61 40.14 77.68
C VAL A 85 45.26 39.52 77.28
N ILE A 86 45.08 39.25 75.99
CA ILE A 86 43.89 38.55 75.46
C ILE A 86 44.38 37.40 74.60
N LYS A 87 44.30 36.17 75.12
CA LYS A 87 44.78 34.95 74.44
C LYS A 87 46.22 35.08 73.95
N ASP A 88 47.11 35.37 74.90
CA ASP A 88 48.56 35.41 74.73
C ASP A 88 49.12 36.53 73.82
N GLU A 89 48.26 37.41 73.28
CA GLU A 89 48.65 38.67 72.61
C GLU A 89 48.27 39.90 73.48
N PHE A 90 49.06 40.97 73.40
CA PHE A 90 48.72 42.25 74.04
C PHE A 90 47.59 42.96 73.28
N ALA A 91 46.61 43.51 73.99
CA ALA A 91 45.46 44.17 73.37
C ALA A 91 45.87 45.31 72.41
N ASP A 92 46.91 46.06 72.77
CA ASP A 92 47.49 47.17 72.02
C ASP A 92 47.98 46.74 70.61
N GLU A 93 48.61 45.56 70.50
CA GLU A 93 49.14 45.03 69.23
C GLU A 93 48.00 44.62 68.29
N ILE A 94 46.91 44.09 68.86
CA ILE A 94 45.69 43.74 68.11
C ILE A 94 45.02 44.99 67.53
N GLU A 95 45.04 46.12 68.24
CA GLU A 95 44.51 47.39 67.73
C GLU A 95 45.41 48.03 66.67
N LEU A 96 46.73 48.05 66.90
CA LEU A 96 47.71 48.54 65.91
C LEU A 96 47.60 47.76 64.59
N ARG A 97 47.46 46.42 64.68
CA ARG A 97 47.31 45.54 63.50
C ARG A 97 46.01 45.80 62.73
N LYS A 98 44.93 46.20 63.40
CA LYS A 98 43.67 46.60 62.75
C LYS A 98 43.79 47.94 62.02
N GLN A 99 44.50 48.92 62.61
CA GLN A 99 44.78 50.19 61.93
C GLN A 99 45.63 49.96 60.67
N LEU A 100 46.70 49.16 60.80
CA LEU A 100 47.60 48.85 59.67
C LEU A 100 46.87 48.15 58.51
N VAL A 101 45.96 47.21 58.80
CA VAL A 101 45.12 46.56 57.77
C VAL A 101 44.24 47.58 57.03
N ARG A 102 43.63 48.51 57.76
CA ARG A 102 42.74 49.52 57.16
C ARG A 102 43.50 50.49 56.22
N GLU A 103 44.71 50.88 56.60
CA GLU A 103 45.54 51.78 55.78
C GLU A 103 46.20 51.09 54.58
N VAL A 104 46.68 49.84 54.76
CA VAL A 104 47.45 49.12 53.73
C VAL A 104 46.58 48.32 52.77
N ILE A 105 45.38 47.89 53.18
CA ILE A 105 44.51 47.00 52.40
C ILE A 105 43.20 47.68 52.03
N ASP A 106 42.45 48.20 53.01
CA ASP A 106 41.10 48.71 52.74
C ASP A 106 41.11 50.02 51.94
N ALA A 107 41.93 51.01 52.32
CA ALA A 107 41.97 52.31 51.66
C ALA A 107 42.45 52.26 50.17
N PRO A 108 43.46 51.46 49.79
CA PRO A 108 43.81 51.26 48.38
C PRO A 108 42.70 50.56 47.57
N LEU A 109 41.99 49.59 48.17
CA LEU A 109 40.87 48.91 47.51
C LEU A 109 39.69 49.85 47.24
N GLU A 110 39.42 50.80 48.15
CA GLU A 110 38.41 51.85 47.92
C GLU A 110 38.83 52.78 46.78
N LEU A 111 40.10 53.18 46.70
CA LEU A 111 40.62 54.03 45.62
C LEU A 111 40.54 53.32 44.24
N ASP A 112 40.91 52.04 44.18
CA ASP A 112 40.77 51.21 42.98
C ASP A 112 39.29 51.06 42.55
N ALA A 113 38.36 50.94 43.51
CA ALA A 113 36.92 50.85 43.21
C ALA A 113 36.39 52.14 42.55
N TRP A 114 36.80 53.32 43.05
CA TRP A 114 36.42 54.61 42.45
C TRP A 114 37.00 54.77 41.04
N LEU A 115 38.28 54.43 40.84
CA LEU A 115 38.92 54.41 39.51
C LEU A 115 38.23 53.44 38.53
N PHE A 116 37.71 52.31 39.02
CA PHE A 116 36.94 51.38 38.21
C PHE A 116 35.60 51.95 37.76
N ASP A 117 34.88 52.67 38.61
CA ASP A 117 33.59 53.28 38.27
C ASP A 117 33.74 54.53 37.38
N GLU A 118 34.78 55.35 37.57
CA GLU A 118 35.12 56.42 36.61
C GLU A 118 35.46 55.84 35.23
N ARG A 119 36.30 54.79 35.15
CA ARG A 119 36.58 54.10 33.89
C ARG A 119 35.30 53.55 33.25
N ARG A 120 34.38 52.97 34.04
CA ARG A 120 33.08 52.49 33.54
C ARG A 120 32.19 53.63 33.03
N ALA A 121 32.23 54.81 33.66
CA ALA A 121 31.48 55.99 33.22
C ALA A 121 32.05 56.57 31.92
N ILE A 122 33.38 56.65 31.79
CA ILE A 122 34.06 57.07 30.55
C ILE A 122 33.77 56.06 29.42
N GLN A 123 33.87 54.76 29.69
CA GLN A 123 33.59 53.72 28.71
C GLN A 123 32.13 53.76 28.22
N ARG A 124 31.15 53.99 29.11
CA ARG A 124 29.74 54.18 28.71
C ARG A 124 29.53 55.44 27.86
N LYS A 125 30.27 56.53 28.11
CA LYS A 125 30.22 57.72 27.24
C LYS A 125 30.80 57.42 25.85
N MET A 126 31.97 56.78 25.78
CA MET A 126 32.59 56.38 24.50
C MET A 126 31.69 55.41 23.72
N GLU A 127 31.12 54.40 24.39
CA GLU A 127 30.12 53.51 23.79
C GLU A 127 28.92 54.30 23.25
N SER A 128 28.38 55.28 23.99
CA SER A 128 27.25 56.08 23.51
C SER A 128 27.58 56.94 22.27
N GLU A 129 28.81 57.45 22.15
CA GLU A 129 29.26 58.22 20.98
C GLU A 129 29.55 57.32 19.77
N ASP A 130 30.15 56.14 19.96
CA ASP A 130 30.40 55.19 18.86
C ASP A 130 29.11 54.53 18.34
N LEU A 131 28.13 54.28 19.23
CA LEU A 131 26.78 53.84 18.83
C LEU A 131 26.09 54.85 17.90
N SER A 132 26.44 56.15 17.92
CA SER A 132 25.88 57.15 17.00
C SER A 132 26.36 56.98 15.55
N LYS A 133 27.52 56.32 15.34
CA LYS A 133 28.13 56.11 14.02
C LYS A 133 27.89 54.70 13.45
N ALA A 134 27.45 53.76 14.28
CA ALA A 134 27.15 52.39 13.86
C ALA A 134 25.81 52.33 13.09
N ARG A 135 25.85 51.81 11.85
CA ARG A 135 24.64 51.55 11.05
C ARG A 135 23.86 50.35 11.59
N PHE A 136 22.96 50.59 12.54
CA PHE A 136 22.08 49.55 13.07
C PHE A 136 21.02 49.12 12.04
N VAL A 137 21.10 47.86 11.63
CA VAL A 137 19.98 47.19 10.96
C VAL A 137 18.90 46.93 12.02
N LYS A 138 17.76 47.63 11.92
CA LYS A 138 16.56 47.31 12.70
C LYS A 138 16.06 45.93 12.27
N VAL A 139 16.48 44.90 12.99
CA VAL A 139 16.26 43.48 12.64
C VAL A 139 14.78 43.19 12.41
N TYR A 140 13.88 43.79 13.19
CA TYR A 140 12.44 43.68 12.99
C TYR A 140 12.00 44.17 11.60
N ASN A 141 12.24 45.44 11.26
CA ASN A 141 11.90 46.03 9.96
C ASN A 141 12.56 45.28 8.79
N TYR A 142 13.85 44.90 8.94
CA TYR A 142 14.60 44.15 7.93
C TYR A 142 13.99 42.76 7.66
N LEU A 143 13.49 42.10 8.71
CA LEU A 143 12.77 40.83 8.61
C LEU A 143 11.34 41.01 8.10
N GLU A 144 10.66 42.11 8.43
CA GLU A 144 9.30 42.43 7.98
C GLU A 144 9.26 42.69 6.47
N GLU A 145 10.16 43.55 5.96
CA GLU A 145 10.36 43.79 4.52
C GLU A 145 10.73 42.52 3.74
N ARG A 146 11.49 41.61 4.37
CA ARG A 146 11.88 40.32 3.78
C ARG A 146 10.96 39.16 4.18
N ALA A 147 9.88 39.38 4.92
CA ALA A 147 9.04 38.28 5.42
C ALA A 147 8.41 37.53 4.25
N ALA A 148 7.98 38.26 3.22
CA ALA A 148 7.52 37.69 1.95
C ALA A 148 8.64 36.89 1.25
N GLN A 149 9.85 37.44 1.12
CA GLN A 149 10.98 36.76 0.48
C GLN A 149 11.41 35.48 1.22
N VAL A 150 11.37 35.48 2.55
CA VAL A 150 11.66 34.32 3.39
C VAL A 150 10.51 33.31 3.34
N ALA A 151 9.25 33.76 3.28
CA ALA A 151 8.10 32.90 3.06
C ALA A 151 8.14 32.24 1.67
N ASP A 152 8.46 32.98 0.62
CA ASP A 152 8.68 32.49 -0.75
C ASP A 152 9.84 31.50 -0.79
N LEU A 153 10.97 31.81 -0.15
CA LEU A 153 12.11 30.90 -0.07
C LEU A 153 11.76 29.61 0.67
N LEU A 154 11.05 29.70 1.81
CA LEU A 154 10.54 28.52 2.53
C LEU A 154 9.53 27.75 1.68
N GLN A 155 8.65 28.44 0.95
CA GLN A 155 7.67 27.83 0.05
C GLN A 155 8.36 27.13 -1.13
N VAL A 156 9.43 27.69 -1.69
CA VAL A 156 10.25 27.06 -2.73
C VAL A 156 11.03 25.87 -2.16
N VAL A 157 11.67 25.99 -0.99
CA VAL A 157 12.43 24.91 -0.34
C VAL A 157 11.54 23.75 0.12
N ASP A 158 10.31 24.01 0.57
CA ASP A 158 9.36 22.96 0.99
C ASP A 158 8.49 22.39 -0.16
N ASN A 159 8.30 23.10 -1.29
CA ASN A 159 7.39 22.69 -2.38
C ASN A 159 8.01 22.47 -3.76
N SER A 160 9.22 22.95 -4.08
CA SER A 160 9.79 22.83 -5.45
C SER A 160 9.87 21.39 -5.99
N ASP A 161 10.04 20.40 -5.11
CA ASP A 161 10.07 18.95 -5.44
C ASP A 161 8.78 18.18 -5.07
N LEU A 162 7.74 18.84 -4.55
CA LEU A 162 6.69 18.17 -3.75
C LEU A 162 5.26 18.59 -4.08
N VAL A 163 4.41 17.58 -4.28
CA VAL A 163 2.96 17.75 -4.56
C VAL A 163 2.25 18.37 -3.35
N SER A 164 1.47 19.42 -3.61
CA SER A 164 0.69 20.14 -2.61
C SER A 164 -0.22 19.20 -1.78
N GLY A 165 -0.24 19.43 -0.47
CA GLY A 165 -0.99 18.62 0.50
C GLY A 165 -0.23 17.46 1.17
N GLU A 166 1.04 17.17 0.79
CA GLU A 166 1.87 16.19 1.53
C GLU A 166 2.65 16.77 2.74
N VAL A 167 2.49 18.07 3.05
CA VAL A 167 3.30 18.82 4.03
C VAL A 167 3.09 18.31 5.47
N THR A 168 4.13 17.67 6.02
CA THR A 168 4.32 17.52 7.46
C THR A 168 5.32 18.56 7.94
N LYS A 169 4.91 19.45 8.86
CA LYS A 169 5.78 20.47 9.46
C LYS A 169 6.95 19.80 10.20
N GLY A 170 8.19 20.02 9.75
CA GLY A 170 9.42 19.53 10.42
C GLY A 170 10.48 18.89 9.50
N PRO A 171 11.73 18.75 9.98
CA PRO A 171 12.86 18.29 9.18
C PRO A 171 12.68 16.83 8.72
N ARG A 172 12.68 16.62 7.40
CA ARG A 172 12.45 15.30 6.79
C ARG A 172 13.76 14.51 6.68
N THR A 173 13.76 13.28 7.19
CA THR A 173 14.82 12.29 6.92
C THR A 173 14.95 12.05 5.41
N ALA A 174 16.12 11.59 4.95
CA ALA A 174 16.36 11.34 3.53
C ALA A 174 15.35 10.33 2.91
N ALA A 175 14.82 9.39 3.69
CA ALA A 175 13.75 8.48 3.26
C ALA A 175 12.37 9.17 3.11
N GLN A 176 12.10 10.23 3.88
CA GLN A 176 10.87 11.02 3.81
C GLN A 176 10.88 12.06 2.68
N ARG A 177 12.04 12.41 2.12
CA ARG A 177 12.13 13.25 0.91
C ARG A 177 11.56 12.54 -0.35
N LEU A 178 11.66 11.22 -0.43
CA LEU A 178 11.06 10.45 -1.54
C LEU A 178 9.52 10.46 -1.52
N PRO A 179 8.83 10.40 -2.67
CA PRO A 179 7.38 10.22 -2.74
C PRO A 179 6.90 8.94 -2.02
N ARG A 180 5.76 8.99 -1.33
CA ARG A 180 5.25 7.89 -0.47
C ARG A 180 5.22 6.53 -1.15
N HIS A 181 4.88 6.48 -2.45
CA HIS A 181 4.80 5.23 -3.22
C HIS A 181 6.17 4.62 -3.56
N MET A 182 7.25 5.42 -3.58
CA MET A 182 8.63 4.97 -3.78
C MET A 182 9.30 4.48 -2.49
N ARG A 183 8.89 5.00 -1.32
CA ARG A 183 9.48 4.64 -0.01
C ARG A 183 9.46 3.12 0.23
N ARG A 184 10.51 2.58 0.86
CA ARG A 184 10.65 1.16 1.24
C ARG A 184 11.16 1.07 2.68
N ARG A 185 10.56 0.24 3.53
CA ARG A 185 11.01 0.06 4.93
C ARG A 185 12.47 -0.39 5.06
N ALA A 186 12.99 -1.08 4.04
CA ALA A 186 14.39 -1.51 3.98
C ALA A 186 15.39 -0.36 3.73
N MET A 187 14.93 0.82 3.28
CA MET A 187 15.78 2.01 3.14
C MET A 187 16.46 2.41 4.46
N ALA A 188 15.83 2.15 5.60
CA ALA A 188 16.44 2.38 6.92
C ALA A 188 17.64 1.47 7.24
N TYR A 189 17.95 0.46 6.41
CA TYR A 189 19.06 -0.48 6.67
C TYR A 189 19.99 -0.69 5.47
N GLU A 190 19.54 -0.33 4.27
CA GLU A 190 20.23 -0.68 3.02
C GLU A 190 20.22 0.49 2.04
N VAL A 191 21.35 1.19 1.93
CA VAL A 191 21.57 2.33 1.01
C VAL A 191 21.15 1.99 -0.43
N ARG A 192 21.38 0.74 -0.88
CA ARG A 192 21.05 0.26 -2.24
C ARG A 192 19.56 0.36 -2.59
N ARG A 193 18.66 0.50 -1.60
CA ARG A 193 17.22 0.70 -1.82
C ARG A 193 16.84 2.12 -2.23
N PHE A 194 17.75 3.08 -2.13
CA PHE A 194 17.59 4.42 -2.69
C PHE A 194 17.97 4.47 -4.19
N PRO A 195 17.37 5.40 -4.96
CA PRO A 195 17.83 5.77 -6.30
C PRO A 195 19.33 6.10 -6.30
N ARG A 196 20.06 5.75 -7.37
CA ARG A 196 21.54 5.84 -7.41
C ARG A 196 22.07 7.23 -7.00
N GLY A 197 21.51 8.31 -7.54
CA GLY A 197 21.93 9.69 -7.24
C GLY A 197 21.73 10.14 -5.79
N LEU A 198 20.85 9.49 -5.02
CA LEU A 198 20.64 9.82 -3.61
C LEU A 198 21.51 8.98 -2.65
N ARG A 199 22.28 8.00 -3.16
CA ARG A 199 23.01 7.06 -2.29
C ARG A 199 24.18 7.69 -1.56
N SER A 200 24.91 8.60 -2.22
CA SER A 200 26.00 9.37 -1.62
C SER A 200 25.48 10.23 -0.47
N PHE A 201 24.42 11.00 -0.72
CA PHE A 201 23.74 11.81 0.30
C PHE A 201 23.25 10.96 1.48
N VAL A 202 22.64 9.81 1.23
CA VAL A 202 22.03 8.97 2.29
C VAL A 202 23.06 8.19 3.11
N ALA A 203 24.18 7.76 2.53
CA ALA A 203 25.10 6.81 3.16
C ALA A 203 25.61 7.24 4.55
N PRO A 204 26.03 8.50 4.79
CA PRO A 204 26.44 8.96 6.11
C PRO A 204 25.34 8.86 7.17
N PHE A 205 24.09 9.22 6.81
CA PHE A 205 22.93 9.13 7.72
C PHE A 205 22.55 7.68 8.08
N LEU A 206 22.90 6.70 7.24
CA LEU A 206 22.71 5.29 7.56
C LEU A 206 23.89 4.70 8.34
N ALA A 207 25.11 5.20 8.15
CA ALA A 207 26.27 4.81 8.94
C ALA A 207 26.14 5.24 10.41
N SER A 208 25.57 6.42 10.68
CA SER A 208 25.30 6.91 12.04
C SER A 208 24.08 6.26 12.71
N SER A 209 23.24 5.54 11.96
CA SER A 209 21.99 4.96 12.48
C SER A 209 22.19 3.63 13.23
N LYS A 210 21.97 3.64 14.55
CA LYS A 210 22.11 2.45 15.40
C LYS A 210 20.91 1.50 15.20
N HIS A 211 21.14 0.37 14.52
CA HIS A 211 20.11 -0.64 14.27
C HIS A 211 20.41 -2.00 14.93
N ARG A 212 19.40 -2.58 15.59
CA ARG A 212 19.49 -3.93 16.19
C ARG A 212 19.73 -4.99 15.10
N LYS A 213 20.72 -5.86 15.31
CA LYS A 213 20.99 -7.03 14.45
C LYS A 213 19.71 -7.89 14.34
N LYS A 214 19.32 -8.24 13.11
CA LYS A 214 18.14 -9.08 12.83
C LYS A 214 18.53 -10.55 12.69
N PRO A 215 17.67 -11.50 13.11
CA PRO A 215 17.91 -12.92 12.88
C PRO A 215 17.97 -13.23 11.37
N PRO A 216 18.66 -14.32 10.96
CA PRO A 216 18.81 -14.68 9.56
C PRO A 216 17.45 -14.84 8.87
N SER A 217 17.29 -14.13 7.75
CA SER A 217 16.01 -13.98 7.07
C SER A 217 15.47 -15.32 6.54
N ARG A 218 14.16 -15.38 6.27
CA ARG A 218 13.57 -16.55 5.60
C ARG A 218 14.22 -16.83 4.23
N PHE A 219 14.74 -15.82 3.55
CA PHE A 219 15.43 -15.99 2.28
C PHE A 219 16.74 -16.79 2.46
N PHE A 220 17.53 -16.46 3.47
CA PHE A 220 18.77 -17.19 3.82
C PHE A 220 18.51 -18.67 4.15
N ARG A 221 17.36 -18.98 4.77
CA ARG A 221 16.96 -20.36 5.10
C ARG A 221 16.32 -21.15 3.95
N ARG A 222 16.14 -20.57 2.76
CA ARG A 222 15.52 -21.26 1.61
C ARG A 222 16.59 -21.87 0.70
N ARG A 223 16.45 -23.15 0.39
CA ARG A 223 17.21 -23.80 -0.69
C ARG A 223 16.54 -23.52 -2.05
N SER A 224 17.29 -22.97 -3.01
CA SER A 224 16.80 -22.58 -4.34
C SER A 224 16.32 -23.78 -5.16
N ARG A 225 17.09 -24.88 -5.18
CA ARG A 225 16.80 -26.13 -5.92
C ARG A 225 15.38 -26.64 -5.73
N ASN A 226 14.83 -26.54 -4.52
CA ASN A 226 13.51 -27.10 -4.19
C ASN A 226 12.36 -26.10 -4.42
N LEU A 227 12.62 -24.89 -4.94
CA LEU A 227 11.61 -23.83 -5.01
C LEU A 227 10.51 -24.13 -6.05
N LEU A 228 10.89 -24.63 -7.22
CA LEU A 228 9.95 -25.03 -8.29
C LEU A 228 9.03 -26.16 -7.84
N LEU A 229 9.60 -27.24 -7.27
CA LEU A 229 8.84 -28.36 -6.69
C LEU A 229 7.87 -27.91 -5.58
N ASN A 230 8.28 -26.94 -4.76
CA ASN A 230 7.42 -26.33 -3.75
C ASN A 230 6.27 -25.50 -4.35
N TYR A 231 6.39 -24.98 -5.57
CA TYR A 231 5.29 -24.31 -6.28
C TYR A 231 4.36 -25.34 -6.90
N ILE A 232 4.89 -26.33 -7.64
CA ILE A 232 4.14 -27.44 -8.23
C ILE A 232 3.27 -28.13 -7.17
N ARG A 233 3.86 -28.48 -6.02
CA ARG A 233 3.13 -29.10 -4.89
C ARG A 233 1.98 -28.24 -4.35
N ARG A 234 2.07 -26.91 -4.43
CA ARG A 234 1.00 -25.98 -3.98
C ARG A 234 -0.08 -25.78 -5.03
N GLN A 235 0.27 -25.89 -6.31
CA GLN A 235 -0.65 -25.77 -7.44
C GLN A 235 -1.60 -26.97 -7.56
N ARG A 236 -1.28 -28.11 -6.92
CA ARG A 236 -2.15 -29.31 -6.86
C ARG A 236 -3.56 -29.03 -6.33
N LYS A 237 -3.77 -28.04 -5.43
CA LYS A 237 -5.10 -27.72 -4.88
C LYS A 237 -5.85 -26.66 -5.68
N LEU A 238 -5.15 -25.64 -6.18
CA LEU A 238 -5.73 -24.48 -6.85
C LEU A 238 -4.79 -23.95 -7.91
N ILE A 239 -5.36 -23.52 -9.03
CA ILE A 239 -4.62 -23.05 -10.18
C ILE A 239 -4.00 -21.68 -9.88
N TRP A 240 -2.71 -21.54 -10.19
CA TRP A 240 -2.00 -20.27 -10.12
C TRP A 240 -1.87 -19.73 -11.54
N LEU A 241 -2.33 -18.49 -11.76
CA LEU A 241 -2.04 -17.75 -12.97
C LEU A 241 -0.53 -17.51 -13.10
N GLU A 242 -0.07 -17.28 -14.33
CA GLU A 242 1.33 -16.98 -14.62
C GLU A 242 1.86 -15.80 -13.78
N THR A 243 1.05 -14.76 -13.62
CA THR A 243 1.38 -13.57 -12.82
C THR A 243 1.34 -13.79 -11.31
N HIS A 244 0.93 -14.97 -10.81
CA HIS A 244 0.61 -15.20 -9.39
C HIS A 244 1.76 -14.81 -8.45
N ILE A 245 3.01 -15.13 -8.81
CA ILE A 245 4.19 -14.76 -7.99
C ILE A 245 4.40 -13.24 -7.94
N TRP A 246 4.02 -12.51 -8.99
CA TRP A 246 4.08 -11.05 -9.02
C TRP A 246 2.98 -10.43 -8.16
N HIS A 247 1.75 -10.98 -8.25
CA HIS A 247 0.58 -10.57 -7.49
C HIS A 247 0.71 -10.88 -5.99
N ALA A 248 1.06 -12.11 -5.59
CA ALA A 248 1.23 -12.51 -4.20
C ALA A 248 2.32 -11.71 -3.43
N LYS A 249 3.20 -11.00 -4.13
CA LYS A 249 4.19 -10.06 -3.56
C LYS A 249 3.63 -8.65 -3.31
N ARG A 250 2.45 -8.31 -3.83
CA ARG A 250 1.92 -6.92 -3.93
C ARG A 250 0.43 -6.78 -3.60
N PHE A 251 -0.31 -7.86 -3.63
CA PHE A 251 -1.77 -7.95 -3.44
C PHE A 251 -2.09 -9.02 -2.41
N HIS A 252 -3.21 -8.83 -1.71
CA HIS A 252 -3.91 -9.94 -1.09
C HIS A 252 -4.43 -10.85 -2.20
N VAL A 253 -4.25 -12.16 -2.04
CA VAL A 253 -4.71 -13.18 -2.99
C VAL A 253 -5.82 -13.98 -2.32
N VAL A 254 -6.89 -14.24 -3.06
CA VAL A 254 -8.07 -14.98 -2.64
C VAL A 254 -8.28 -16.19 -3.53
N ASP A 255 -8.94 -17.20 -2.98
CA ASP A 255 -9.30 -18.43 -3.69
C ASP A 255 -10.72 -18.23 -4.28
N ARG A 256 -10.85 -18.30 -5.61
CA ARG A 256 -12.10 -18.04 -6.37
C ARG A 256 -12.12 -18.90 -7.64
N TRP A 257 -13.24 -19.60 -7.88
CA TRP A 257 -13.52 -20.39 -9.10
C TRP A 257 -12.41 -21.41 -9.49
N GLY A 258 -11.75 -22.02 -8.50
CA GLY A 258 -10.60 -22.93 -8.72
C GLY A 258 -9.23 -22.25 -8.87
N TYR A 259 -9.19 -20.92 -8.92
CA TYR A 259 -7.99 -20.10 -9.10
C TYR A 259 -7.56 -19.34 -7.84
N ARG A 260 -6.29 -18.92 -7.81
CA ARG A 260 -5.72 -17.97 -6.85
C ARG A 260 -5.56 -16.58 -7.45
N LEU A 261 -6.56 -15.71 -7.25
CA LEU A 261 -6.69 -14.40 -7.90
C LEU A 261 -6.31 -13.23 -6.97
N PRO A 262 -5.76 -12.12 -7.50
CA PRO A 262 -5.51 -10.91 -6.72
C PRO A 262 -6.82 -10.19 -6.33
N ASP A 263 -7.09 -10.03 -5.03
CA ASP A 263 -8.24 -9.27 -4.52
C ASP A 263 -7.97 -7.76 -4.55
N ARG A 264 -7.00 -7.31 -3.75
CA ARG A 264 -6.68 -5.88 -3.55
C ARG A 264 -5.21 -5.67 -3.23
N SER A 265 -4.67 -4.51 -3.60
CA SER A 265 -3.26 -4.18 -3.31
C SER A 265 -3.00 -4.04 -1.81
N PHE A 266 -1.74 -4.27 -1.38
CA PHE A 266 -1.27 -3.89 -0.04
C PHE A 266 -1.19 -2.36 0.15
N GLN A 267 -1.20 -1.59 -0.95
CA GLN A 267 -1.30 -0.13 -0.92
C GLN A 267 -2.78 0.30 -1.01
N ARG A 268 -3.11 1.46 -0.41
CA ARG A 268 -4.46 2.06 -0.52
C ARG A 268 -4.67 2.64 -1.92
N ASN A 269 -4.98 1.77 -2.88
CA ASN A 269 -4.97 2.09 -4.31
C ASN A 269 -6.34 2.39 -4.93
N PHE A 270 -7.46 2.26 -4.20
CA PHE A 270 -8.82 2.46 -4.73
C PHE A 270 -8.99 3.76 -5.57
N ARG A 271 -8.82 4.95 -4.95
CA ARG A 271 -8.92 6.24 -5.66
C ARG A 271 -7.87 6.40 -6.79
N PRO A 272 -6.58 6.02 -6.60
CA PRO A 272 -5.62 5.98 -7.70
C PRO A 272 -6.00 5.05 -8.86
N CYS A 273 -6.57 3.86 -8.61
CA CYS A 273 -7.04 2.96 -9.65
C CYS A 273 -8.16 3.62 -10.46
N TYR A 274 -9.20 4.14 -9.80
CA TYR A 274 -10.31 4.84 -10.47
C TYR A 274 -9.82 6.04 -11.32
N ARG A 275 -8.98 6.90 -10.74
CA ARG A 275 -8.43 8.05 -11.47
C ARG A 275 -7.60 7.63 -12.68
N ASP A 276 -6.79 6.59 -12.54
CA ASP A 276 -5.94 6.11 -13.62
C ASP A 276 -6.76 5.34 -14.68
N SER A 277 -7.91 4.73 -14.35
CA SER A 277 -8.82 4.16 -15.36
C SER A 277 -9.61 5.22 -16.13
N VAL A 278 -9.75 6.45 -15.60
CA VAL A 278 -10.42 7.56 -16.32
C VAL A 278 -9.42 8.42 -17.10
N ARG A 279 -8.20 8.62 -16.58
CA ARG A 279 -7.23 9.60 -17.14
C ARG A 279 -5.92 9.00 -17.67
N HIS A 280 -5.61 7.75 -17.36
CA HIS A 280 -4.33 7.13 -17.67
C HIS A 280 -4.53 5.68 -18.14
N CYS A 281 -3.85 4.72 -17.52
CA CYS A 281 -4.00 3.30 -17.76
C CYS A 281 -3.94 2.49 -16.45
N THR A 282 -4.94 1.63 -16.23
CA THR A 282 -4.86 0.50 -15.30
C THR A 282 -4.82 -0.83 -16.06
N VAL A 283 -4.34 -1.90 -15.42
CA VAL A 283 -4.23 -3.23 -16.03
C VAL A 283 -4.65 -4.33 -15.05
N ARG A 284 -5.30 -5.37 -15.56
CA ARG A 284 -5.79 -6.56 -14.83
C ARG A 284 -5.40 -7.82 -15.57
N ASP A 285 -5.11 -8.87 -14.81
CA ASP A 285 -4.89 -10.21 -15.36
C ASP A 285 -6.24 -10.92 -15.50
N LYS A 286 -6.60 -11.28 -16.73
CA LYS A 286 -7.81 -11.99 -17.12
C LYS A 286 -7.52 -13.40 -17.65
N SER A 287 -6.30 -13.89 -17.48
CA SER A 287 -5.86 -15.23 -17.94
C SER A 287 -6.53 -16.40 -17.23
N TYR A 288 -7.42 -16.12 -16.27
CA TYR A 288 -8.29 -17.13 -15.68
C TYR A 288 -9.51 -17.46 -16.56
N LEU A 289 -9.84 -16.63 -17.57
CA LEU A 289 -10.93 -16.93 -18.51
C LEU A 289 -10.61 -18.20 -19.31
N SER A 290 -11.61 -19.07 -19.45
CA SER A 290 -11.49 -20.30 -20.24
C SER A 290 -11.76 -20.00 -21.71
N CYS A 291 -11.06 -20.67 -22.62
CA CYS A 291 -11.22 -20.51 -24.05
C CYS A 291 -11.45 -21.88 -24.68
N PHE A 292 -12.59 -22.05 -25.36
CA PHE A 292 -12.83 -23.19 -26.23
C PHE A 292 -12.53 -22.77 -27.67
N LEU A 293 -11.70 -23.53 -28.38
CA LEU A 293 -11.50 -23.36 -29.81
C LEU A 293 -12.33 -24.44 -30.53
N ILE A 294 -13.37 -24.01 -31.26
CA ILE A 294 -14.22 -24.92 -32.04
C ILE A 294 -13.86 -24.76 -33.52
N SER A 295 -13.46 -25.83 -34.19
CA SER A 295 -13.05 -25.81 -35.59
C SER A 295 -13.89 -26.74 -36.46
N HIS A 296 -14.25 -26.26 -37.65
CA HIS A 296 -15.03 -26.99 -38.64
C HIS A 296 -14.69 -26.48 -40.06
N ASP A 297 -14.93 -27.30 -41.08
CA ASP A 297 -14.59 -26.95 -42.46
C ASP A 297 -15.64 -26.01 -43.10
N ASN A 298 -16.91 -26.08 -42.66
CA ASN A 298 -17.99 -25.15 -43.07
C ASN A 298 -18.44 -24.22 -41.93
N GLN A 299 -18.43 -22.91 -42.15
CA GLN A 299 -18.84 -21.90 -41.16
C GLN A 299 -20.35 -21.93 -40.85
N ASP A 300 -21.21 -22.06 -41.86
CA ASP A 300 -22.67 -21.94 -41.66
C ASP A 300 -23.27 -23.18 -40.97
N GLU A 301 -22.71 -24.38 -41.21
CA GLU A 301 -23.06 -25.59 -40.45
C GLU A 301 -22.72 -25.46 -38.97
N LEU A 302 -21.53 -24.93 -38.64
CA LEU A 302 -21.13 -24.69 -37.26
C LEU A 302 -22.01 -23.62 -36.58
N ILE A 303 -22.42 -22.58 -37.32
CA ILE A 303 -23.39 -21.58 -36.84
C ILE A 303 -24.75 -22.23 -36.57
N SER A 304 -25.22 -23.12 -37.46
CA SER A 304 -26.48 -23.85 -37.31
C SER A 304 -26.45 -24.74 -36.07
N ALA A 305 -25.40 -25.55 -35.91
CA ALA A 305 -25.20 -26.44 -34.77
C ALA A 305 -25.17 -25.68 -33.43
N LEU A 306 -24.51 -24.52 -33.38
CA LEU A 306 -24.42 -23.71 -32.15
C LEU A 306 -25.62 -22.76 -31.92
N SER A 307 -26.55 -22.66 -32.87
CA SER A 307 -27.69 -21.75 -32.77
C SER A 307 -28.59 -21.94 -31.53
N PRO A 308 -28.86 -23.16 -31.01
CA PRO A 308 -29.74 -23.35 -29.84
C PRO A 308 -29.21 -22.78 -28.54
N LEU A 309 -27.91 -22.44 -28.47
CA LEU A 309 -27.27 -21.84 -27.29
C LEU A 309 -27.52 -20.32 -27.18
N CYS A 310 -28.01 -19.68 -28.24
CA CYS A 310 -28.09 -18.22 -28.34
C CYS A 310 -29.50 -17.75 -28.69
N ALA A 311 -29.98 -16.72 -28.00
CA ALA A 311 -31.28 -16.10 -28.31
C ALA A 311 -31.09 -14.77 -29.06
N ASN A 312 -31.60 -14.71 -30.30
CA ASN A 312 -31.57 -13.51 -31.16
C ASN A 312 -32.15 -12.26 -30.47
N ALA A 313 -33.17 -12.43 -29.62
CA ALA A 313 -33.85 -11.34 -28.93
C ALA A 313 -33.00 -10.67 -27.83
N SER A 314 -32.06 -11.38 -27.21
CA SER A 314 -31.27 -10.87 -26.07
C SER A 314 -29.88 -10.37 -26.45
N SER A 315 -29.22 -11.01 -27.42
CA SER A 315 -27.79 -10.81 -27.70
C SER A 315 -27.41 -11.22 -29.12
N PRO A 316 -26.33 -10.65 -29.70
CA PRO A 316 -25.80 -11.08 -30.98
C PRO A 316 -25.44 -12.57 -30.93
N THR A 317 -25.91 -13.33 -31.91
CA THR A 317 -25.66 -14.77 -32.01
C THR A 317 -24.40 -15.03 -32.83
N PHE A 318 -23.92 -16.28 -32.88
CA PHE A 318 -22.73 -16.65 -33.67
C PHE A 318 -22.85 -16.30 -35.17
N ALA A 319 -24.10 -16.19 -35.67
CA ALA A 319 -24.44 -15.76 -37.02
C ALA A 319 -24.23 -14.25 -37.31
N PHE A 320 -23.90 -13.42 -36.32
CA PHE A 320 -23.87 -11.96 -36.45
C PHE A 320 -22.98 -11.47 -37.60
N LYS A 321 -23.60 -10.83 -38.61
CA LYS A 321 -22.99 -10.51 -39.91
C LYS A 321 -21.61 -9.83 -39.80
N SER A 322 -21.47 -8.81 -38.96
CA SER A 322 -20.20 -8.09 -38.81
C SER A 322 -19.11 -8.91 -38.11
N GLY A 323 -19.49 -9.90 -37.29
CA GLY A 323 -18.56 -10.78 -36.56
C GLY A 323 -18.03 -11.96 -37.39
N ARG A 324 -18.80 -12.43 -38.39
CA ARG A 324 -18.46 -13.60 -39.23
C ARG A 324 -17.07 -13.51 -39.90
N THR A 325 -16.63 -12.30 -40.23
CA THR A 325 -15.35 -12.02 -40.90
C THR A 325 -14.12 -12.09 -39.98
N GLY A 326 -14.31 -12.23 -38.66
CA GLY A 326 -13.20 -12.27 -37.71
C GLY A 326 -12.55 -10.92 -37.39
N LYS A 327 -13.12 -9.80 -37.85
CA LYS A 327 -12.62 -8.44 -37.53
C LYS A 327 -13.01 -7.94 -36.13
N TYR A 328 -14.00 -8.56 -35.49
CA TYR A 328 -14.55 -8.12 -34.20
C TYR A 328 -14.80 -9.30 -33.25
N GLU A 329 -14.30 -9.22 -32.02
CA GLU A 329 -14.68 -10.14 -30.93
C GLU A 329 -16.01 -9.68 -30.32
N VAL A 330 -17.08 -10.45 -30.58
CA VAL A 330 -18.46 -10.10 -30.22
C VAL A 330 -18.81 -10.67 -28.84
N SER A 331 -19.56 -9.91 -28.03
CA SER A 331 -20.09 -10.39 -26.74
C SER A 331 -21.49 -10.97 -26.91
N THR A 332 -21.74 -12.15 -26.35
CA THR A 332 -23.03 -12.87 -26.40
C THR A 332 -23.42 -13.44 -25.04
N LEU A 333 -24.64 -14.00 -24.94
CA LEU A 333 -25.14 -14.71 -23.77
C LEU A 333 -25.44 -16.16 -24.17
N ILE A 334 -24.89 -17.11 -23.42
CA ILE A 334 -25.12 -18.54 -23.63
C ILE A 334 -26.24 -19.00 -22.69
N PHE A 335 -27.23 -19.67 -23.26
CA PHE A 335 -28.33 -20.34 -22.57
C PHE A 335 -28.21 -21.85 -22.74
N GLN A 336 -28.89 -22.60 -21.87
CA GLN A 336 -29.13 -24.02 -22.10
C GLN A 336 -29.99 -24.20 -23.37
N PRO A 337 -29.73 -25.22 -24.21
CA PRO A 337 -30.45 -25.43 -25.46
C PRO A 337 -31.98 -25.40 -25.28
N GLY A 338 -32.65 -24.50 -26.00
CA GLY A 338 -34.11 -24.38 -25.99
C GLY A 338 -34.75 -23.82 -24.71
N GLN A 339 -33.99 -23.39 -23.70
CA GLN A 339 -34.55 -22.95 -22.41
C GLN A 339 -34.86 -21.45 -22.29
N TYR A 340 -34.48 -20.63 -23.28
CA TYR A 340 -34.75 -19.18 -23.29
C TYR A 340 -36.26 -18.90 -23.10
N PRO A 341 -36.68 -17.97 -22.21
CA PRO A 341 -35.87 -16.95 -21.52
C PRO A 341 -35.23 -17.37 -20.20
N ARG A 342 -35.35 -18.63 -19.78
CA ARG A 342 -34.71 -19.22 -18.59
C ARG A 342 -33.38 -19.89 -18.96
N GLY A 343 -32.73 -20.53 -17.99
CA GLY A 343 -31.55 -21.37 -18.23
C GLY A 343 -30.30 -20.62 -18.71
N LEU A 344 -30.07 -19.38 -18.24
CA LEU A 344 -28.84 -18.65 -18.56
C LEU A 344 -27.62 -19.36 -17.97
N ILE A 345 -26.65 -19.70 -18.80
CA ILE A 345 -25.35 -20.22 -18.36
C ILE A 345 -24.40 -19.06 -18.01
N GLY A 346 -24.35 -18.04 -18.87
CA GLY A 346 -23.61 -16.81 -18.61
C GLY A 346 -23.19 -16.06 -19.86
N PRO A 347 -22.49 -14.91 -19.70
CA PRO A 347 -21.92 -14.18 -20.82
C PRO A 347 -20.69 -14.89 -21.39
N ALA A 348 -20.57 -14.85 -22.70
CA ALA A 348 -19.41 -15.33 -23.44
C ALA A 348 -18.95 -14.28 -24.46
N ARG A 349 -17.74 -14.44 -24.97
CA ARG A 349 -17.23 -13.64 -26.09
C ARG A 349 -16.73 -14.59 -27.16
N PHE A 350 -17.02 -14.29 -28.42
CA PHE A 350 -16.59 -15.13 -29.53
C PHE A 350 -15.85 -14.32 -30.58
N LEU A 351 -14.86 -14.95 -31.21
CA LEU A 351 -14.13 -14.43 -32.35
C LEU A 351 -14.06 -15.53 -33.42
N TRP A 352 -14.46 -15.19 -34.64
CA TRP A 352 -14.24 -16.03 -35.82
C TRP A 352 -12.81 -15.85 -36.35
N SER A 353 -12.23 -16.92 -36.87
CA SER A 353 -10.94 -16.93 -37.58
C SER A 353 -10.98 -17.99 -38.68
N LYS A 354 -10.04 -17.93 -39.63
CA LYS A 354 -9.82 -18.97 -40.65
C LYS A 354 -8.33 -19.33 -40.67
N GLU A 355 -8.00 -20.62 -40.60
CA GLU A 355 -6.63 -21.16 -40.68
C GLU A 355 -6.59 -22.20 -41.80
N GLY A 356 -5.91 -21.87 -42.91
CA GLY A 356 -6.06 -22.64 -44.16
C GLY A 356 -7.52 -22.61 -44.62
N GLU A 357 -8.10 -23.78 -44.91
CA GLU A 357 -9.54 -23.89 -45.22
C GLU A 357 -10.44 -24.00 -43.98
N LYS A 358 -9.88 -24.25 -42.78
CA LYS A 358 -10.69 -24.51 -41.58
C LYS A 358 -11.17 -23.22 -40.92
N HIS A 359 -12.46 -23.14 -40.66
CA HIS A 359 -13.06 -22.08 -39.86
C HIS A 359 -12.92 -22.41 -38.37
N GLN A 360 -12.56 -21.40 -37.58
CA GLN A 360 -12.35 -21.50 -36.14
C GLN A 360 -13.18 -20.47 -35.39
N LEU A 361 -13.77 -20.89 -34.28
CA LEU A 361 -14.53 -20.06 -33.34
C LEU A 361 -13.85 -20.13 -31.97
N ALA A 362 -13.17 -19.05 -31.58
CA ALA A 362 -12.59 -18.92 -30.25
C ALA A 362 -13.64 -18.36 -29.27
N LEU A 363 -14.15 -19.20 -28.37
CA LEU A 363 -15.20 -18.91 -27.41
C LEU A 363 -14.65 -18.74 -25.99
N TRP A 364 -14.64 -17.50 -25.50
CA TRP A 364 -14.19 -17.14 -24.17
C TRP A 364 -15.33 -17.12 -23.15
N THR A 365 -15.15 -17.85 -22.06
CA THR A 365 -16.13 -18.00 -20.98
C THR A 365 -15.49 -17.80 -19.61
N HIS A 366 -16.30 -17.58 -18.60
CA HIS A 366 -15.84 -17.41 -17.22
C HIS A 366 -15.77 -18.77 -16.50
N PRO A 367 -14.74 -19.07 -15.68
CA PRO A 367 -14.58 -20.41 -15.08
C PRO A 367 -15.77 -20.93 -14.30
N SER A 368 -16.53 -20.04 -13.64
CA SER A 368 -17.71 -20.43 -12.87
C SER A 368 -18.87 -20.99 -13.70
N CYS A 369 -18.86 -20.81 -15.02
CA CYS A 369 -19.84 -21.40 -15.95
C CYS A 369 -19.19 -22.29 -17.02
N ARG A 370 -17.86 -22.49 -16.99
CA ARG A 370 -17.11 -23.32 -17.97
C ARG A 370 -17.71 -24.71 -18.09
N ASP A 371 -17.96 -25.37 -16.96
CA ASP A 371 -18.39 -26.76 -16.92
C ASP A 371 -19.82 -26.93 -17.47
N ASP A 372 -20.68 -25.92 -17.28
CA ASP A 372 -22.04 -25.89 -17.83
C ASP A 372 -22.03 -25.60 -19.33
N VAL A 373 -21.16 -24.71 -19.82
CA VAL A 373 -20.95 -24.50 -21.27
C VAL A 373 -20.39 -25.76 -21.92
N LEU A 374 -19.40 -26.41 -21.31
CA LEU A 374 -18.84 -27.67 -21.82
C LEU A 374 -19.90 -28.78 -21.84
N ARG A 375 -20.76 -28.87 -20.82
CA ARG A 375 -21.87 -29.82 -20.81
C ARG A 375 -22.85 -29.56 -21.96
N ALA A 376 -23.22 -28.30 -22.18
CA ALA A 376 -24.10 -27.89 -23.27
C ALA A 376 -23.50 -28.16 -24.66
N LEU A 377 -22.20 -27.88 -24.85
CA LEU A 377 -21.46 -28.21 -26.09
C LEU A 377 -21.38 -29.73 -26.31
N ARG A 378 -21.10 -30.52 -25.26
CA ARG A 378 -21.07 -32.00 -25.34
C ARG A 378 -22.42 -32.59 -25.75
N SER A 379 -23.52 -32.11 -25.19
CA SER A 379 -24.87 -32.57 -25.55
C SER A 379 -25.31 -32.14 -26.96
N LEU A 380 -24.82 -31.00 -27.45
CA LEU A 380 -25.27 -30.41 -28.71
C LEU A 380 -24.46 -30.87 -29.93
N LEU A 381 -23.16 -31.11 -29.74
CA LEU A 381 -22.24 -31.55 -30.79
C LEU A 381 -21.92 -33.05 -30.73
N GLU A 382 -22.51 -33.76 -29.76
CA GLU A 382 -22.29 -35.19 -29.47
C GLU A 382 -20.80 -35.54 -29.40
N LEU A 383 -20.09 -34.83 -28.51
CA LEU A 383 -18.63 -34.90 -28.39
C LEU A 383 -18.16 -36.21 -27.74
N SER A 384 -17.40 -37.01 -28.48
CA SER A 384 -16.49 -38.03 -27.94
C SER A 384 -15.18 -37.39 -27.47
N ASN A 385 -14.53 -38.00 -26.47
CA ASN A 385 -13.12 -37.71 -26.24
C ASN A 385 -12.33 -38.18 -27.46
N ASP A 386 -11.48 -37.31 -27.99
CA ASP A 386 -10.46 -37.75 -28.94
C ASP A 386 -9.37 -38.40 -28.09
N ASP A 387 -9.51 -39.71 -27.84
CA ASP A 387 -8.53 -40.52 -27.12
C ASP A 387 -7.28 -40.69 -28.01
N GLN A 388 -6.58 -39.57 -28.24
CA GLN A 388 -5.15 -39.58 -28.53
C GLN A 388 -4.51 -40.21 -27.30
N SER A 389 -4.30 -41.52 -27.44
CA SER A 389 -3.78 -42.44 -26.46
C SER A 389 -2.97 -41.76 -25.37
N GLU A 390 -3.28 -42.11 -24.13
CA GLU A 390 -2.26 -42.33 -23.13
C GLU A 390 -1.28 -43.39 -23.69
N GLU A 391 -0.40 -42.99 -24.61
CA GLU A 391 0.93 -43.57 -24.69
C GLU A 391 1.44 -43.47 -23.26
N GLU A 392 1.71 -44.63 -22.64
CA GLU A 392 2.28 -44.76 -21.29
C GLU A 392 3.66 -44.09 -21.28
N THR A 393 3.62 -42.76 -21.26
CA THR A 393 4.80 -41.90 -21.36
C THR A 393 5.55 -42.12 -20.07
N GLU A 394 6.77 -42.65 -20.17
CA GLU A 394 7.65 -42.88 -19.02
C GLU A 394 7.57 -41.67 -18.08
N PRO A 395 7.46 -41.89 -16.76
CA PRO A 395 7.09 -40.84 -15.80
C PRO A 395 7.96 -39.61 -15.98
N GLU A 396 7.38 -38.56 -16.58
CA GLU A 396 8.16 -37.46 -17.18
C GLU A 396 9.21 -36.93 -16.18
N PRO A 397 10.47 -36.75 -16.61
CA PRO A 397 11.55 -36.33 -15.72
C PRO A 397 11.18 -35.01 -15.05
N VAL A 398 11.34 -34.99 -13.72
CA VAL A 398 10.92 -33.87 -12.86
C VAL A 398 11.45 -32.54 -13.42
N PRO A 399 10.58 -31.61 -13.88
CA PRO A 399 11.00 -30.53 -14.74
C PRO A 399 11.99 -29.59 -14.05
N HIS A 400 13.10 -29.33 -14.73
CA HIS A 400 14.21 -28.55 -14.19
C HIS A 400 14.01 -27.05 -14.39
N THR A 401 13.37 -26.63 -15.49
CA THR A 401 13.03 -25.23 -15.78
C THR A 401 11.52 -24.96 -15.71
N VAL A 402 11.16 -23.67 -15.64
CA VAL A 402 9.74 -23.24 -15.64
C VAL A 402 9.14 -23.41 -17.04
N GLU A 403 9.97 -23.25 -18.05
CA GLU A 403 9.67 -23.36 -19.48
C GLU A 403 9.36 -24.82 -19.86
N GLN A 404 10.17 -25.79 -19.42
CA GLN A 404 9.87 -27.22 -19.55
C GLN A 404 8.54 -27.56 -18.86
N TRP A 405 8.37 -27.15 -17.60
CA TRP A 405 7.11 -27.37 -16.88
C TRP A 405 5.89 -26.76 -17.58
N ARG A 406 6.04 -25.61 -18.25
CA ARG A 406 4.98 -25.01 -19.07
C ARG A 406 4.66 -25.85 -20.29
N ILE A 407 5.66 -26.25 -21.08
CA ILE A 407 5.44 -27.05 -22.30
C ILE A 407 4.69 -28.34 -21.97
N ASN A 408 5.14 -29.07 -20.94
CA ASN A 408 4.49 -30.30 -20.49
C ASN A 408 3.07 -30.01 -19.96
N ARG A 409 2.88 -28.93 -19.19
CA ARG A 409 1.55 -28.50 -18.71
C ARG A 409 0.60 -28.05 -19.83
N LEU A 410 1.11 -27.51 -20.94
CA LEU A 410 0.31 -27.20 -22.14
C LEU A 410 -0.16 -28.49 -22.83
N LYS A 411 0.73 -29.48 -23.00
CA LYS A 411 0.36 -30.81 -23.53
C LYS A 411 -0.77 -31.44 -22.71
N VAL A 412 -0.56 -31.57 -21.39
CA VAL A 412 -1.48 -32.20 -20.41
C VAL A 412 -2.83 -31.46 -20.24
N ARG A 413 -3.00 -30.26 -20.83
CA ARG A 413 -4.23 -29.46 -20.69
C ARG A 413 -4.87 -29.06 -22.01
N THR A 414 -4.39 -29.60 -23.13
CA THR A 414 -5.08 -29.46 -24.41
C THR A 414 -6.06 -30.63 -24.54
N ASP A 415 -7.17 -30.55 -23.82
CA ASP A 415 -8.23 -31.54 -23.94
C ASP A 415 -8.89 -31.34 -25.33
N VAL A 416 -8.94 -32.39 -26.15
CA VAL A 416 -9.51 -32.36 -27.52
C VAL A 416 -10.71 -33.30 -27.59
N TRP A 417 -11.78 -32.83 -28.23
CA TRP A 417 -12.99 -33.59 -28.48
C TRP A 417 -13.35 -33.55 -29.95
N SER A 418 -13.73 -34.70 -30.49
CA SER A 418 -14.32 -34.86 -31.81
C SER A 418 -15.85 -35.01 -31.66
N GLY A 419 -16.61 -34.32 -32.50
CA GLY A 419 -18.07 -34.39 -32.52
C GLY A 419 -18.61 -34.87 -33.87
N LYS A 420 -19.93 -34.91 -33.98
CA LYS A 420 -20.60 -35.17 -35.26
C LYS A 420 -20.16 -34.15 -36.33
N ASN A 421 -20.24 -34.60 -37.58
CA ASN A 421 -19.86 -33.85 -38.79
C ASN A 421 -18.38 -33.41 -38.83
N GLY A 422 -17.50 -33.97 -37.99
CA GLY A 422 -16.07 -33.60 -37.98
C GLY A 422 -15.78 -32.29 -37.25
N ILE A 423 -16.73 -31.75 -36.48
CA ILE A 423 -16.50 -30.61 -35.58
C ILE A 423 -15.49 -31.02 -34.50
N GLN A 424 -14.42 -30.25 -34.33
CA GLN A 424 -13.44 -30.46 -33.25
C GLN A 424 -13.54 -29.33 -32.22
N VAL A 425 -13.44 -29.66 -30.95
CA VAL A 425 -13.46 -28.72 -29.82
C VAL A 425 -12.20 -28.91 -28.98
N GLN A 426 -11.48 -27.84 -28.68
CA GLN A 426 -10.26 -27.87 -27.86
C GLN A 426 -10.41 -26.95 -26.62
N ASP A 427 -10.11 -27.43 -25.41
CA ASP A 427 -9.98 -26.57 -24.22
C ASP A 427 -8.57 -25.96 -24.18
N LEU A 428 -8.48 -24.64 -24.32
CA LEU A 428 -7.23 -23.88 -24.26
C LEU A 428 -6.99 -23.25 -22.87
N ARG A 429 -7.66 -23.74 -21.81
CA ARG A 429 -7.51 -23.22 -20.44
C ARG A 429 -6.04 -23.17 -20.00
N ASP A 430 -5.67 -22.06 -19.37
CA ASP A 430 -4.32 -21.81 -18.85
C ASP A 430 -3.17 -21.88 -19.88
N GLN A 431 -3.45 -22.01 -21.18
CA GLN A 431 -2.44 -21.94 -22.25
C GLN A 431 -2.17 -20.51 -22.71
N LEU A 432 -3.16 -19.63 -22.58
CA LEU A 432 -3.14 -18.26 -23.05
C LEU A 432 -3.23 -17.27 -21.90
N VAL A 433 -2.43 -16.21 -22.00
CA VAL A 433 -2.43 -15.06 -21.12
C VAL A 433 -3.31 -13.98 -21.73
N ARG A 434 -4.37 -13.58 -21.04
CA ARG A 434 -5.28 -12.50 -21.46
C ARG A 434 -5.16 -11.36 -20.46
N ILE A 435 -4.59 -10.23 -20.87
CA ILE A 435 -4.35 -9.06 -20.03
C ILE A 435 -5.26 -7.94 -20.50
N ARG A 436 -6.10 -7.39 -19.61
CA ARG A 436 -6.95 -6.24 -19.94
C ARG A 436 -6.38 -4.96 -19.37
N LEU A 437 -6.12 -4.00 -20.25
CA LEU A 437 -5.83 -2.62 -19.92
C LEU A 437 -7.14 -1.82 -19.96
N TYR A 438 -7.20 -0.75 -19.17
CA TYR A 438 -8.35 0.15 -19.06
C TYR A 438 -7.87 1.59 -18.99
N GLY A 439 -8.64 2.52 -19.56
CA GLY A 439 -8.38 3.96 -19.60
C GLY A 439 -7.87 4.46 -20.95
N PRO A 440 -7.93 5.78 -21.20
CA PRO A 440 -7.70 6.37 -22.52
C PRO A 440 -6.27 6.15 -23.04
N LEU A 441 -5.26 6.12 -22.16
CA LEU A 441 -3.86 5.93 -22.55
C LEU A 441 -3.46 4.45 -22.65
N SER A 442 -4.42 3.52 -22.59
CA SER A 442 -4.13 2.08 -22.64
C SER A 442 -3.60 1.61 -23.99
N SER A 443 -4.09 2.15 -25.11
CA SER A 443 -3.56 1.90 -26.46
C SER A 443 -2.10 2.35 -26.56
N LEU A 444 -1.80 3.60 -26.19
CA LEU A 444 -0.44 4.16 -26.20
C LEU A 444 0.53 3.36 -25.32
N VAL A 445 0.11 3.00 -24.10
CA VAL A 445 0.94 2.21 -23.15
C VAL A 445 1.19 0.79 -23.67
N LEU A 446 0.21 0.20 -24.39
CA LEU A 446 0.38 -1.10 -25.05
C LEU A 446 1.31 -0.99 -26.26
N ALA A 447 1.08 -0.03 -27.15
CA ALA A 447 1.87 0.20 -28.35
C ALA A 447 3.34 0.48 -28.03
N ASP A 448 3.64 1.31 -27.03
CA ASP A 448 5.01 1.56 -26.58
C ASP A 448 5.67 0.30 -25.98
N ALA A 449 4.88 -0.61 -25.39
CA ALA A 449 5.37 -1.87 -24.82
C ALA A 449 5.65 -2.97 -25.87
N LEU A 450 4.89 -3.02 -26.96
CA LEU A 450 5.07 -3.96 -28.06
C LEU A 450 6.13 -3.43 -29.04
N LYS A 451 7.17 -4.23 -29.33
CA LYS A 451 8.04 -3.99 -30.49
C LYS A 451 7.62 -4.99 -31.57
N LEU A 452 7.18 -4.52 -32.72
CA LEU A 452 6.87 -5.40 -33.85
C LEU A 452 8.16 -6.03 -34.40
N VAL A 453 8.02 -7.20 -35.01
CA VAL A 453 9.11 -7.84 -35.79
C VAL A 453 9.24 -7.11 -37.13
N GLU A 454 10.46 -6.95 -37.64
CA GLU A 454 10.71 -6.26 -38.91
C GLU A 454 10.19 -7.07 -40.11
N ASP A 455 9.61 -6.38 -41.11
CA ASP A 455 8.82 -6.97 -42.20
C ASP A 455 9.46 -8.17 -42.95
N PRO A 456 10.79 -8.22 -43.20
CA PRO A 456 11.42 -9.37 -43.87
C PRO A 456 11.19 -10.71 -43.17
N ASN A 457 10.99 -10.68 -41.84
CA ASN A 457 10.72 -11.86 -41.01
C ASN A 457 9.22 -12.01 -40.65
N ALA A 458 8.36 -11.13 -41.17
CA ALA A 458 6.97 -10.98 -40.77
C ALA A 458 6.02 -10.65 -41.94
N SER A 459 6.34 -11.12 -43.15
CA SER A 459 5.61 -10.81 -44.39
C SER A 459 4.08 -11.01 -44.28
N GLU A 460 3.64 -12.08 -43.63
CA GLU A 460 2.22 -12.40 -43.37
C GLU A 460 1.52 -11.39 -42.43
N PHE A 461 2.27 -10.64 -41.62
CA PHE A 461 1.75 -9.63 -40.69
C PHE A 461 1.88 -8.20 -41.20
N SER A 462 2.63 -7.96 -42.29
CA SER A 462 2.95 -6.64 -42.86
C SER A 462 1.77 -5.67 -42.91
N VAL A 463 0.61 -6.09 -43.42
CA VAL A 463 -0.61 -5.25 -43.50
C VAL A 463 -1.11 -4.84 -42.10
N ASN A 464 -1.19 -5.79 -41.15
CA ASN A 464 -1.60 -5.51 -39.77
C ASN A 464 -0.55 -4.64 -39.04
N HIS A 465 0.73 -4.82 -39.36
CA HIS A 465 1.84 -4.02 -38.81
C HIS A 465 1.80 -2.58 -39.30
N ALA A 466 1.53 -2.34 -40.59
CA ALA A 466 1.34 -1.01 -41.17
C ALA A 466 0.13 -0.29 -40.54
N GLU A 467 -1.05 -0.93 -40.52
CA GLU A 467 -2.26 -0.39 -39.88
C GLU A 467 -2.02 -0.02 -38.41
N TRP A 468 -1.25 -0.86 -37.69
CA TRP A 468 -0.87 -0.60 -36.31
C TRP A 468 0.04 0.61 -36.16
N HIS A 469 1.11 0.70 -36.94
CA HIS A 469 2.10 1.77 -36.84
C HIS A 469 1.57 3.13 -37.33
N GLU A 470 0.78 3.15 -38.39
CA GLU A 470 0.26 4.38 -38.97
C GLU A 470 -0.86 4.97 -38.11
N SER A 471 -1.85 4.16 -37.73
CA SER A 471 -3.08 4.61 -37.09
C SER A 471 -3.24 4.10 -35.65
N ILE A 472 -3.42 2.78 -35.45
CA ILE A 472 -3.97 2.23 -34.20
C ILE A 472 -3.10 2.52 -32.97
N SER A 473 -1.78 2.49 -33.12
CA SER A 473 -0.82 2.74 -32.04
C SER A 473 -0.90 4.14 -31.43
N LYS A 474 -1.46 5.12 -32.17
CA LYS A 474 -1.57 6.54 -31.77
C LYS A 474 -2.99 6.92 -31.34
N MET A 475 -3.99 6.13 -31.70
CA MET A 475 -5.40 6.45 -31.47
C MET A 475 -5.83 6.20 -30.01
N PRO A 476 -6.73 7.05 -29.46
CA PRO A 476 -7.38 6.77 -28.19
C PRO A 476 -8.42 5.67 -28.38
N VAL A 477 -8.54 4.78 -27.41
CA VAL A 477 -9.43 3.60 -27.49
C VAL A 477 -10.89 3.96 -27.85
N GLY A 478 -11.39 5.11 -27.41
CA GLY A 478 -12.77 5.54 -27.67
C GLY A 478 -13.11 5.76 -29.15
N CYS A 479 -12.10 5.98 -30.01
CA CYS A 479 -12.28 6.14 -31.46
C CYS A 479 -12.31 4.81 -32.22
N VAL A 480 -11.95 3.70 -31.58
CA VAL A 480 -11.98 2.36 -32.19
C VAL A 480 -13.30 1.68 -31.83
N GLN A 481 -13.92 1.01 -32.81
CA GLN A 481 -15.15 0.25 -32.59
C GLN A 481 -14.96 -0.85 -31.52
N ASP A 482 -15.98 -1.11 -30.71
CA ASP A 482 -15.90 -2.18 -29.70
C ASP A 482 -15.70 -3.55 -30.36
N GLY A 483 -14.71 -4.28 -29.86
CA GLY A 483 -14.36 -5.61 -30.33
C GLY A 483 -13.32 -5.65 -31.45
N SER A 484 -12.91 -4.54 -32.08
CA SER A 484 -11.94 -4.58 -33.19
C SER A 484 -10.67 -5.33 -32.81
N THR A 485 -10.26 -6.28 -33.65
CA THR A 485 -9.16 -7.20 -33.39
C THR A 485 -8.00 -7.03 -34.38
N PHE A 486 -6.77 -6.99 -33.88
CA PHE A 486 -5.54 -6.84 -34.66
C PHE A 486 -4.55 -7.95 -34.31
N SER A 487 -4.04 -8.69 -35.31
CA SER A 487 -3.04 -9.74 -35.08
C SER A 487 -1.64 -9.22 -35.41
N LEU A 488 -0.70 -9.36 -34.47
CA LEU A 488 0.64 -8.79 -34.57
C LEU A 488 1.69 -9.85 -34.20
N LEU A 489 2.76 -9.94 -34.98
CA LEU A 489 3.98 -10.62 -34.56
C LEU A 489 4.89 -9.63 -33.82
N VAL A 490 5.33 -9.97 -32.61
CA VAL A 490 6.16 -9.08 -31.75
C VAL A 490 7.43 -9.77 -31.23
N GLU A 491 8.47 -8.96 -30.99
CA GLU A 491 9.67 -9.38 -30.28
C GLU A 491 9.40 -9.63 -28.79
N ASP A 492 10.34 -10.28 -28.10
CA ASP A 492 10.27 -10.50 -26.66
C ASP A 492 10.15 -9.16 -25.88
N PRO A 493 9.04 -8.94 -25.12
CA PRO A 493 8.80 -7.71 -24.36
C PRO A 493 9.77 -7.52 -23.18
N ARG A 494 10.68 -8.47 -22.93
CA ARG A 494 11.83 -8.28 -22.03
C ARG A 494 12.91 -7.38 -22.63
N ILE A 495 12.95 -7.22 -23.95
CA ILE A 495 13.94 -6.42 -24.67
C ILE A 495 13.56 -4.94 -24.65
N SER A 496 12.31 -4.61 -25.01
CA SER A 496 11.74 -3.25 -25.08
C SER A 496 11.57 -2.54 -23.72
N ARG A 497 12.03 -3.13 -22.60
CA ARG A 497 11.81 -2.61 -21.24
C ARG A 497 12.56 -1.28 -21.02
N PRO A 498 11.86 -0.17 -20.75
CA PRO A 498 12.50 1.15 -20.62
C PRO A 498 13.29 1.27 -19.31
N ARG A 499 14.40 2.02 -19.33
CA ARG A 499 15.21 2.29 -18.11
C ARG A 499 14.47 3.19 -17.10
N LEU A 500 13.61 4.07 -17.59
CA LEU A 500 12.82 5.03 -16.79
C LEU A 500 11.33 4.86 -17.09
N ARG A 501 10.49 5.12 -16.09
CA ARG A 501 9.03 5.11 -16.25
C ARG A 501 8.59 6.50 -16.72
N LYS A 502 8.13 6.60 -17.96
CA LYS A 502 7.49 7.80 -18.50
C LYS A 502 6.03 7.47 -18.79
N VAL A 503 5.14 8.45 -18.58
CA VAL A 503 3.76 8.39 -19.07
C VAL A 503 3.80 8.81 -20.55
N PRO A 504 3.17 8.07 -21.48
CA PRO A 504 3.08 8.50 -22.88
C PRO A 504 2.38 9.86 -23.00
N ALA A 505 2.87 10.72 -23.87
CA ALA A 505 2.09 11.87 -24.33
C ALA A 505 1.02 11.35 -25.32
N GLY A 506 -0.13 12.02 -25.36
CA GLY A 506 -1.08 11.83 -26.46
C GLY A 506 -0.69 12.74 -27.61
N ASP A 507 -0.25 12.15 -28.72
CA ASP A 507 0.07 12.90 -29.94
C ASP A 507 -1.21 13.27 -30.71
N SER A 508 -1.06 14.14 -31.72
CA SER A 508 -2.14 14.54 -32.64
C SER A 508 -2.84 13.33 -33.26
N PHE A 509 -4.17 13.32 -33.25
CA PHE A 509 -4.95 12.21 -33.78
C PHE A 509 -4.80 12.07 -35.30
N ALA A 510 -4.38 10.89 -35.76
CA ALA A 510 -4.55 10.48 -37.15
C ALA A 510 -6.05 10.26 -37.44
N PRO A 511 -6.52 10.47 -38.69
CA PRO A 511 -7.88 10.13 -39.08
C PRO A 511 -8.17 8.64 -38.87
N VAL A 512 -9.41 8.32 -38.50
CA VAL A 512 -9.88 6.92 -38.33
C VAL A 512 -9.94 6.24 -39.70
N PRO A 513 -9.25 5.12 -39.94
CA PRO A 513 -9.44 4.33 -41.16
C PRO A 513 -10.87 3.77 -41.21
N GLU A 514 -11.55 3.93 -42.34
CA GLU A 514 -12.96 3.49 -42.49
C GLU A 514 -13.10 1.96 -42.46
N THR A 515 -12.07 1.23 -42.88
CA THR A 515 -12.01 -0.22 -42.80
C THR A 515 -10.62 -0.69 -42.38
N PHE A 516 -10.58 -1.74 -41.56
CA PHE A 516 -9.36 -2.44 -41.16
C PHE A 516 -9.25 -3.78 -41.90
N SER A 517 -8.03 -4.30 -42.04
CA SER A 517 -7.74 -5.62 -42.58
C SER A 517 -8.39 -6.76 -41.77
N THR A 518 -8.42 -7.96 -42.33
CA THR A 518 -8.88 -9.15 -41.59
C THR A 518 -7.68 -9.77 -40.85
N PRO A 519 -7.71 -9.90 -39.51
CA PRO A 519 -6.56 -10.38 -38.75
C PRO A 519 -6.37 -11.90 -38.92
N GLN A 520 -5.18 -12.30 -39.37
CA GLN A 520 -4.80 -13.72 -39.41
C GLN A 520 -4.27 -14.16 -38.04
N ALA A 521 -5.16 -14.66 -37.19
CA ALA A 521 -4.87 -14.94 -35.78
C ALA A 521 -4.08 -16.24 -35.53
N LYS A 522 -2.82 -16.31 -35.99
CA LYS A 522 -1.90 -17.46 -35.80
C LYS A 522 -1.73 -17.94 -34.35
N ILE A 523 -2.10 -17.13 -33.36
CA ILE A 523 -2.10 -17.50 -31.94
C ILE A 523 -2.98 -18.74 -31.63
N TRP A 524 -3.98 -19.04 -32.46
CA TRP A 524 -4.82 -20.24 -32.30
C TRP A 524 -4.11 -21.54 -32.72
N SER A 525 -3.05 -21.45 -33.53
CA SER A 525 -2.24 -22.61 -33.93
C SER A 525 -1.38 -23.14 -32.78
N LYS A 526 -1.52 -24.43 -32.45
CA LYS A 526 -0.78 -25.09 -31.35
C LYS A 526 0.74 -25.05 -31.59
N ASN A 527 1.18 -25.22 -32.84
CA ASN A 527 2.59 -25.29 -33.22
C ASN A 527 3.30 -23.95 -33.02
N GLU A 528 2.69 -22.84 -33.46
CA GLU A 528 3.26 -21.49 -33.27
C GLU A 528 3.35 -21.10 -31.79
N ARG A 529 2.37 -21.50 -30.96
CA ARG A 529 2.45 -21.30 -29.49
C ARG A 529 3.61 -22.07 -28.87
N LEU A 530 3.83 -23.32 -29.27
CA LEU A 530 4.93 -24.14 -28.75
C LEU A 530 6.30 -23.60 -29.21
N LYS A 531 6.43 -23.19 -30.47
CA LYS A 531 7.64 -22.54 -31.02
C LYS A 531 8.00 -21.25 -30.29
N ALA A 532 7.02 -20.36 -30.08
CA ALA A 532 7.22 -19.13 -29.31
C ALA A 532 7.63 -19.38 -27.84
N LEU A 533 7.34 -20.57 -27.28
CA LEU A 533 7.76 -20.99 -25.95
C LEU A 533 9.12 -21.72 -25.94
N SER A 534 9.48 -22.47 -26.98
CA SER A 534 10.80 -23.13 -27.10
C SER A 534 11.92 -22.13 -27.32
N ASP A 535 11.68 -21.15 -28.19
CA ASP A 535 12.70 -20.20 -28.64
C ASP A 535 12.97 -19.11 -27.59
N ARG A 536 12.18 -19.10 -26.51
CA ARG A 536 12.21 -18.13 -25.42
C ARG A 536 13.34 -18.43 -24.44
N LEU A 537 14.45 -17.70 -24.60
CA LEU A 537 15.58 -17.64 -23.66
C LEU A 537 15.15 -17.54 -22.19
N THR A 538 15.88 -18.16 -21.28
CA THR A 538 15.63 -18.01 -19.85
C THR A 538 15.96 -16.60 -19.37
N ASP A 539 15.39 -16.19 -18.22
CA ASP A 539 15.72 -14.91 -17.59
C ASP A 539 17.21 -14.80 -17.22
N SER A 540 17.91 -15.92 -17.01
CA SER A 540 19.35 -15.91 -16.70
C SER A 540 20.20 -15.60 -17.93
N GLU A 541 19.94 -16.30 -19.04
CA GLU A 541 20.65 -16.10 -20.31
C GLU A 541 20.41 -14.69 -20.86
N LEU A 542 19.16 -14.21 -20.86
CA LEU A 542 18.86 -12.86 -21.34
C LEU A 542 19.54 -11.76 -20.48
N ASN A 543 19.70 -11.98 -19.18
CA ASN A 543 20.45 -11.06 -18.33
C ASN A 543 21.97 -11.16 -18.57
N ALA A 544 22.49 -12.35 -18.89
CA ALA A 544 23.90 -12.53 -19.26
C ALA A 544 24.21 -11.85 -20.61
N LEU A 545 23.33 -11.96 -21.61
CA LEU A 545 23.44 -11.24 -22.88
C LEU A 545 23.44 -9.71 -22.65
N LYS A 546 22.50 -9.20 -21.84
CA LYS A 546 22.47 -7.77 -21.44
C LYS A 546 23.68 -7.32 -20.61
N GLY A 547 24.44 -8.25 -20.03
CA GLY A 547 25.71 -7.96 -19.37
C GLY A 547 26.91 -7.87 -20.33
N LYS A 548 26.85 -8.59 -21.46
CA LYS A 548 27.86 -8.56 -22.52
C LYS A 548 27.66 -7.40 -23.49
N SER A 549 26.41 -7.05 -23.82
CA SER A 549 26.08 -5.97 -24.75
C SER A 549 25.97 -4.61 -24.03
N LEU A 550 26.72 -3.60 -24.49
CA LEU A 550 26.61 -2.22 -23.97
C LEU A 550 25.32 -1.51 -24.41
N GLY A 551 24.85 -1.81 -25.63
CA GLY A 551 23.62 -1.27 -26.22
C GLY A 551 22.36 -2.06 -25.84
N PRO A 552 21.16 -1.55 -26.16
CA PRO A 552 19.95 -2.35 -26.12
C PRO A 552 20.05 -3.48 -27.15
N ILE A 553 19.74 -4.71 -26.72
CA ILE A 553 19.47 -5.83 -27.63
C ILE A 553 18.31 -5.39 -28.55
N LYS A 554 18.36 -5.69 -29.85
CA LYS A 554 17.30 -5.34 -30.80
C LYS A 554 16.29 -6.46 -31.03
N GLU A 555 16.75 -7.70 -31.06
CA GLU A 555 16.00 -8.87 -31.51
C GLU A 555 16.37 -10.13 -30.69
N THR A 556 15.47 -11.11 -30.72
CA THR A 556 15.72 -12.49 -30.26
C THR A 556 15.15 -13.50 -31.24
N ALA A 557 15.53 -14.78 -31.10
CA ALA A 557 14.91 -15.90 -31.82
C ALA A 557 13.40 -16.01 -31.57
N ALA A 558 12.96 -15.82 -30.32
CA ALA A 558 11.54 -15.85 -29.97
C ALA A 558 10.74 -14.71 -30.63
N LYS A 559 9.99 -15.04 -31.68
CA LYS A 559 8.94 -14.21 -32.27
C LYS A 559 7.59 -14.67 -31.71
N ILE A 560 6.78 -13.75 -31.19
CA ILE A 560 5.59 -14.08 -30.40
C ILE A 560 4.35 -13.57 -31.15
N PRO A 561 3.43 -14.45 -31.60
CA PRO A 561 2.14 -14.00 -32.13
C PRO A 561 1.26 -13.51 -30.98
N VAL A 562 0.70 -12.32 -31.12
CA VAL A 562 -0.25 -11.71 -30.17
C VAL A 562 -1.50 -11.21 -30.89
N LEU A 563 -2.61 -11.15 -30.16
CA LEU A 563 -3.87 -10.62 -30.62
C LEU A 563 -4.29 -9.47 -29.70
N VAL A 564 -4.51 -8.29 -30.25
CA VAL A 564 -4.99 -7.10 -29.54
C VAL A 564 -6.46 -6.90 -29.84
N VAL A 565 -7.30 -6.75 -28.82
CA VAL A 565 -8.74 -6.50 -28.94
C VAL A 565 -9.09 -5.17 -28.29
N PHE A 566 -9.70 -4.26 -29.04
CA PHE A 566 -10.19 -2.98 -28.51
C PHE A 566 -11.54 -3.14 -27.82
N ARG A 567 -11.72 -2.42 -26.71
CA ARG A 567 -12.97 -2.40 -25.94
C ARG A 567 -13.42 -0.99 -25.64
N SER A 568 -14.54 -0.59 -26.24
CA SER A 568 -15.10 0.75 -26.12
C SER A 568 -16.37 0.73 -25.28
N GLY A 569 -16.49 1.71 -24.37
CA GLY A 569 -17.68 1.90 -23.54
C GLY A 569 -18.93 2.30 -24.33
N GLY A 570 -18.80 2.72 -25.60
CA GLY A 570 -19.90 3.05 -26.50
C GLY A 570 -20.78 4.25 -26.10
N SER A 571 -20.59 4.81 -24.90
CA SER A 571 -21.44 5.84 -24.30
C SER A 571 -20.97 7.28 -24.57
N GLY A 572 -19.87 7.47 -25.32
CA GLY A 572 -19.23 8.77 -25.59
C GLY A 572 -18.62 9.47 -24.37
N ARG A 573 -18.96 9.04 -23.15
CA ARG A 573 -18.37 9.48 -21.89
C ARG A 573 -17.19 8.57 -21.53
N GLY A 574 -16.24 9.08 -20.75
CA GLY A 574 -15.06 8.35 -20.31
C GLY A 574 -15.37 7.20 -19.35
N ASP A 575 -15.83 6.06 -19.90
CA ASP A 575 -16.15 4.83 -19.18
C ASP A 575 -14.87 4.16 -18.64
N THR A 576 -14.87 3.83 -17.34
CA THR A 576 -13.78 3.13 -16.66
C THR A 576 -13.50 1.72 -17.21
N LEU A 577 -14.42 1.15 -17.99
CA LEU A 577 -14.28 -0.14 -18.64
C LEU A 577 -13.75 -0.07 -20.09
N SER A 578 -13.63 1.13 -20.67
CA SER A 578 -12.97 1.31 -21.97
C SER A 578 -11.47 0.99 -21.87
N GLY A 579 -10.91 0.29 -22.85
CA GLY A 579 -9.49 -0.03 -22.91
C GLY A 579 -9.14 -1.03 -24.02
N CYS A 580 -7.98 -1.67 -23.93
CA CYS A 580 -7.58 -2.72 -24.86
C CYS A 580 -7.21 -4.01 -24.11
N GLU A 581 -7.37 -5.14 -24.77
CA GLU A 581 -7.02 -6.46 -24.26
C GLU A 581 -5.89 -7.05 -25.11
N LEU A 582 -4.87 -7.61 -24.47
CA LEU A 582 -3.76 -8.33 -25.09
C LEU A 582 -3.92 -9.82 -24.80
N ILE A 583 -3.97 -10.65 -25.84
CA ILE A 583 -3.95 -12.11 -25.76
C ILE A 583 -2.60 -12.57 -26.31
N ALA A 584 -1.85 -13.34 -25.51
CA ALA A 584 -0.50 -13.80 -25.82
C ALA A 584 -0.22 -15.19 -25.21
N PRO A 585 0.71 -15.99 -25.75
CA PRO A 585 1.07 -17.29 -25.18
C PRO A 585 1.98 -17.21 -23.93
N CYS A 586 2.39 -16.02 -23.48
CA CYS A 586 3.33 -15.86 -22.36
C CYS A 586 3.10 -14.59 -21.51
N MET A 587 3.55 -14.61 -20.24
CA MET A 587 3.33 -13.51 -19.28
C MET A 587 4.34 -12.36 -19.31
N ASP A 588 5.41 -12.40 -20.11
CA ASP A 588 6.51 -11.42 -20.02
C ASP A 588 6.09 -9.95 -20.29
N PHE A 589 4.99 -9.78 -21.03
CA PHE A 589 4.29 -8.51 -21.26
C PHE A 589 3.85 -7.84 -19.95
N TRP A 590 3.42 -8.60 -18.93
CA TRP A 590 2.92 -8.02 -17.67
C TRP A 590 3.93 -7.08 -17.02
N VAL A 591 5.21 -7.46 -16.97
CA VAL A 591 6.25 -6.63 -16.37
C VAL A 591 6.61 -5.45 -17.29
N ALA A 592 6.55 -5.61 -18.61
CA ALA A 592 6.78 -4.52 -19.56
C ALA A 592 5.73 -3.40 -19.41
N LEU A 593 4.44 -3.76 -19.36
CA LEU A 593 3.32 -2.83 -19.10
C LEU A 593 3.47 -2.11 -17.76
N GLN A 594 3.88 -2.82 -16.69
CA GLN A 594 4.16 -2.22 -15.38
C GLN A 594 5.37 -1.26 -15.38
N MET A 595 6.27 -1.36 -16.36
CA MET A 595 7.38 -0.43 -16.57
C MET A 595 6.96 0.77 -17.42
N ARG A 596 6.01 0.61 -18.34
CA ARG A 596 5.30 1.67 -19.06
C ARG A 596 4.12 2.30 -18.30
N THR A 597 4.24 2.38 -16.98
CA THR A 597 3.30 3.06 -16.06
C THR A 597 1.87 2.50 -15.93
N ALA A 598 1.51 1.39 -16.57
CA ALA A 598 0.20 0.75 -16.35
C ALA A 598 0.04 0.33 -14.87
N ARG A 599 -1.02 0.79 -14.18
CA ARG A 599 -1.25 0.43 -12.77
C ARG A 599 -1.96 -0.92 -12.66
N ALA A 600 -1.32 -1.91 -12.03
CA ALA A 600 -2.01 -3.15 -11.68
C ALA A 600 -3.20 -2.90 -10.73
N SER A 601 -4.33 -3.55 -11.00
CA SER A 601 -5.53 -3.55 -10.16
C SER A 601 -6.05 -4.99 -9.95
N GLY A 602 -6.79 -5.22 -8.88
CA GLY A 602 -7.31 -6.55 -8.50
C GLY A 602 -8.81 -6.73 -8.74
N TRP A 603 -9.33 -7.90 -8.37
CA TRP A 603 -10.75 -8.25 -8.48
C TRP A 603 -11.68 -7.25 -7.79
N ARG A 604 -11.31 -6.74 -6.62
CA ARG A 604 -12.12 -5.74 -5.93
C ARG A 604 -12.16 -4.40 -6.67
N ASP A 605 -11.05 -4.01 -7.30
CA ASP A 605 -10.99 -2.79 -8.11
C ASP A 605 -11.83 -2.95 -9.39
N GLU A 606 -12.01 -4.18 -9.88
CA GLU A 606 -12.87 -4.50 -11.02
C GLU A 606 -14.36 -4.39 -10.69
N LEU A 607 -14.82 -5.00 -9.59
CA LEU A 607 -16.21 -4.84 -9.13
C LEU A 607 -16.58 -3.35 -9.02
N THR A 608 -15.66 -2.52 -8.52
CA THR A 608 -15.88 -1.07 -8.46
C THR A 608 -15.87 -0.40 -9.82
N ALA A 609 -15.03 -0.82 -10.77
CA ALA A 609 -15.07 -0.26 -12.14
C ALA A 609 -16.38 -0.60 -12.86
N HIS A 610 -16.90 -1.82 -12.65
CA HIS A 610 -18.22 -2.22 -13.16
C HIS A 610 -19.36 -1.37 -12.57
N LEU A 611 -19.34 -1.14 -11.24
CA LEU A 611 -20.28 -0.26 -10.56
C LEU A 611 -20.23 1.18 -11.09
N GLU A 612 -19.05 1.79 -11.20
CA GLU A 612 -18.87 3.17 -11.69
C GLU A 612 -19.22 3.31 -13.19
N ALA A 613 -19.13 2.21 -13.96
CA ALA A 613 -19.58 2.14 -15.35
C ALA A 613 -21.08 1.83 -15.51
N THR A 614 -21.81 1.64 -14.41
CA THR A 614 -23.20 1.15 -14.36
C THR A 614 -23.43 -0.13 -15.20
N ARG A 615 -22.48 -1.06 -15.15
CA ARG A 615 -22.56 -2.36 -15.85
C ARG A 615 -22.41 -3.52 -14.87
N PHE A 616 -23.27 -4.52 -14.99
CA PHE A 616 -23.16 -5.75 -14.21
C PHE A 616 -21.81 -6.46 -14.40
N CYS A 617 -21.28 -7.03 -13.33
CA CYS A 617 -20.09 -7.86 -13.29
C CYS A 617 -20.47 -9.32 -13.08
N PHE A 618 -20.21 -10.17 -14.08
CA PHE A 618 -20.39 -11.62 -13.94
C PHE A 618 -19.23 -12.23 -13.13
N PRO A 619 -19.48 -13.17 -12.20
CA PRO A 619 -20.79 -13.77 -11.87
C PRO A 619 -21.60 -13.02 -10.81
N THR A 620 -20.97 -12.11 -10.05
CA THR A 620 -21.51 -11.52 -8.81
C THR A 620 -22.88 -10.85 -8.97
N ASP A 621 -23.11 -10.14 -10.08
CA ASP A 621 -24.33 -9.35 -10.29
C ASP A 621 -25.38 -10.06 -11.15
N VAL A 622 -25.11 -11.28 -11.63
CA VAL A 622 -25.98 -12.01 -12.58
C VAL A 622 -26.70 -13.15 -11.87
N ILE A 623 -27.81 -12.79 -11.22
CA ILE A 623 -28.49 -13.57 -10.18
C ILE A 623 -29.15 -14.88 -10.66
N ASP A 624 -29.48 -14.99 -11.94
CA ASP A 624 -30.28 -16.07 -12.54
C ASP A 624 -29.45 -17.12 -13.30
N ALA A 625 -28.13 -16.96 -13.32
CA ALA A 625 -27.21 -18.02 -13.70
C ALA A 625 -26.77 -18.82 -12.47
N ALA A 626 -26.60 -20.13 -12.58
CA ALA A 626 -26.15 -21.01 -11.48
C ALA A 626 -24.82 -20.54 -10.85
N ALA A 627 -23.95 -19.93 -11.66
CA ALA A 627 -22.72 -19.28 -11.21
C ALA A 627 -22.95 -18.09 -10.25
N GLY A 628 -24.00 -17.28 -10.50
CA GLY A 628 -24.38 -16.15 -9.67
C GLY A 628 -25.03 -16.60 -8.37
N GLU A 629 -25.94 -17.57 -8.43
CA GLU A 629 -26.55 -18.19 -7.25
C GLU A 629 -25.48 -18.77 -6.30
N THR A 630 -24.49 -19.47 -6.87
CA THR A 630 -23.33 -20.00 -6.13
C THR A 630 -22.51 -18.87 -5.47
N GLU A 631 -22.30 -17.76 -6.17
CA GLU A 631 -21.56 -16.60 -5.63
C GLU A 631 -22.36 -15.86 -4.55
N ILE A 632 -23.70 -15.78 -4.66
CA ILE A 632 -24.59 -15.24 -3.62
C ILE A 632 -24.53 -16.10 -2.35
N LYS A 633 -24.71 -17.42 -2.46
CA LYS A 633 -24.56 -18.37 -1.33
C LYS A 633 -23.16 -18.28 -0.69
N ARG A 634 -22.12 -18.10 -1.50
CA ARG A 634 -20.74 -17.89 -1.02
C ARG A 634 -20.59 -16.55 -0.28
N MET A 635 -21.25 -15.48 -0.72
CA MET A 635 -21.25 -14.18 -0.05
C MET A 635 -22.03 -14.25 1.27
N GLN A 636 -23.21 -14.88 1.29
CA GLN A 636 -24.01 -15.15 2.49
C GLN A 636 -23.13 -15.76 3.59
N LEU A 637 -22.48 -16.90 3.31
CA LEU A 637 -21.62 -17.60 4.27
C LEU A 637 -20.44 -16.74 4.75
N GLU A 638 -19.80 -15.96 3.87
CA GLU A 638 -18.75 -15.00 4.27
C GLU A 638 -19.30 -13.89 5.20
N HIS A 639 -20.55 -13.46 5.02
CA HIS A 639 -21.21 -12.44 5.81
C HIS A 639 -21.71 -12.97 7.16
N GLU A 640 -22.33 -14.15 7.20
CA GLU A 640 -22.78 -14.85 8.41
C GLU A 640 -21.59 -15.13 9.34
N VAL A 641 -20.52 -15.76 8.84
CA VAL A 641 -19.30 -16.02 9.62
C VAL A 641 -18.67 -14.71 10.14
N LYS A 642 -18.79 -13.61 9.41
CA LYS A 642 -18.30 -12.28 9.84
C LYS A 642 -19.21 -11.63 10.89
N TYR A 643 -20.51 -11.90 10.84
CA TYR A 643 -21.49 -11.45 11.81
C TYR A 643 -21.34 -12.22 13.14
N GLU A 644 -21.22 -13.54 13.08
CA GLU A 644 -21.02 -14.42 14.24
C GLU A 644 -19.69 -14.15 14.96
N LYS A 645 -18.62 -13.81 14.23
CA LYS A 645 -17.33 -13.42 14.83
C LYS A 645 -17.38 -12.18 15.72
N ARG A 646 -18.44 -11.37 15.67
CA ARG A 646 -18.65 -10.26 16.62
C ARG A 646 -19.32 -10.80 17.89
N PRO A 647 -19.03 -10.28 19.10
CA PRO A 647 -19.81 -10.61 20.28
C PRO A 647 -21.24 -10.03 20.17
N HIS A 648 -22.23 -10.65 20.83
CA HIS A 648 -23.65 -10.32 20.68
C HIS A 648 -23.94 -8.81 20.82
N ASN A 649 -23.37 -8.14 21.82
CA ASN A 649 -23.52 -6.69 22.08
C ASN A 649 -22.82 -5.77 21.05
N ARG A 650 -22.06 -6.31 20.09
CA ARG A 650 -21.45 -5.58 18.95
C ARG A 650 -22.01 -6.03 17.59
N ARG A 651 -23.02 -6.92 17.57
CA ARG A 651 -23.78 -7.30 16.38
C ARG A 651 -24.90 -6.29 16.13
N VAL A 652 -25.39 -6.22 14.88
CA VAL A 652 -26.60 -5.47 14.52
C VAL A 652 -27.79 -6.40 14.62
N ASN A 653 -28.80 -6.06 15.42
CA ASN A 653 -29.99 -6.91 15.61
C ASN A 653 -30.97 -6.75 14.43
N TYR A 654 -30.65 -7.36 13.29
CA TYR A 654 -31.41 -7.24 12.03
C TYR A 654 -32.91 -7.51 12.19
N TRP A 655 -33.31 -8.63 12.78
CA TRP A 655 -34.73 -8.92 13.02
C TRP A 655 -35.33 -7.99 14.09
N LYS A 656 -34.89 -8.12 15.35
CA LYS A 656 -35.51 -7.44 16.51
C LYS A 656 -35.51 -5.90 16.47
N LYS A 657 -34.65 -5.25 15.67
CA LYS A 657 -34.57 -3.77 15.61
C LYS A 657 -34.83 -3.17 14.23
N LEU A 658 -34.66 -3.93 13.15
CA LEU A 658 -34.80 -3.42 11.77
C LEU A 658 -35.84 -4.20 10.94
N SER A 659 -36.44 -5.25 11.50
CA SER A 659 -37.39 -6.15 10.82
C SER A 659 -36.86 -6.76 9.50
N VAL A 660 -35.53 -6.86 9.36
CA VAL A 660 -34.90 -7.43 8.16
C VAL A 660 -34.87 -8.95 8.30
N LYS A 661 -35.68 -9.64 7.48
CA LYS A 661 -35.78 -11.11 7.41
C LYS A 661 -34.50 -11.74 6.87
N TYR A 662 -33.99 -11.23 5.75
CA TYR A 662 -32.81 -11.75 5.03
C TYR A 662 -31.68 -10.70 4.97
N PRO A 663 -30.81 -10.61 5.98
CA PRO A 663 -29.74 -9.60 6.03
C PRO A 663 -28.49 -9.95 5.19
N PHE A 664 -28.38 -11.19 4.70
CA PHE A 664 -27.20 -11.72 4.00
C PHE A 664 -27.50 -12.44 2.67
N THR A 665 -28.79 -12.58 2.30
CA THR A 665 -29.27 -13.19 1.05
C THR A 665 -30.29 -12.28 0.36
N PHE A 666 -30.67 -12.62 -0.87
CA PHE A 666 -31.67 -11.93 -1.65
C PHE A 666 -32.71 -12.93 -2.17
N GLU A 667 -33.81 -13.10 -1.44
CA GLU A 667 -34.90 -14.00 -1.84
C GLU A 667 -35.82 -13.34 -2.88
N TYR A 668 -35.30 -13.14 -4.10
CA TYR A 668 -36.04 -12.52 -5.20
C TYR A 668 -37.32 -13.29 -5.56
N ALA A 669 -37.32 -14.63 -5.40
CA ALA A 669 -38.50 -15.45 -5.64
C ALA A 669 -39.63 -15.17 -4.62
N GLU A 670 -39.30 -14.95 -3.34
CA GLU A 670 -40.29 -14.54 -2.33
C GLU A 670 -40.82 -13.14 -2.67
N LEU A 671 -39.92 -12.17 -2.93
CA LEU A 671 -40.28 -10.79 -3.26
C LEU A 671 -41.19 -10.67 -4.49
N VAL A 672 -40.88 -11.39 -5.58
CA VAL A 672 -41.71 -11.37 -6.81
C VAL A 672 -43.07 -12.00 -6.55
N ASN A 673 -43.13 -13.10 -5.80
CA ASN A 673 -44.40 -13.75 -5.47
C ASN A 673 -45.27 -12.88 -4.55
N ASP A 674 -44.69 -12.17 -3.58
CA ASP A 674 -45.44 -11.23 -2.74
C ASP A 674 -46.06 -10.09 -3.58
N TRP A 675 -45.32 -9.56 -4.56
CA TRP A 675 -45.82 -8.54 -5.49
C TRP A 675 -46.94 -9.07 -6.40
N LEU A 676 -46.82 -10.30 -6.90
CA LEU A 676 -47.85 -10.95 -7.71
C LEU A 676 -49.12 -11.20 -6.89
N MET A 677 -48.99 -11.76 -5.68
CA MET A 677 -50.12 -12.00 -4.77
C MET A 677 -50.83 -10.70 -4.39
N ALA A 678 -50.09 -9.61 -4.12
CA ALA A 678 -50.65 -8.28 -3.84
C ALA A 678 -51.38 -7.65 -5.03
N LYS A 679 -51.21 -8.20 -6.24
CA LYS A 679 -51.92 -7.81 -7.47
C LYS A 679 -52.97 -8.84 -7.91
N GLY A 680 -53.20 -9.89 -7.14
CA GLY A 680 -54.15 -10.96 -7.49
C GLY A 680 -53.65 -11.91 -8.60
N HIS A 681 -52.34 -11.92 -8.89
CA HIS A 681 -51.74 -12.83 -9.85
C HIS A 681 -51.25 -14.12 -9.19
N ASN A 682 -51.23 -15.20 -9.98
CA ASN A 682 -50.72 -16.51 -9.54
C ASN A 682 -49.23 -16.45 -9.19
N ARG A 683 -48.82 -17.32 -8.26
CA ARG A 683 -47.40 -17.52 -7.93
C ARG A 683 -46.63 -18.09 -9.12
N VAL A 684 -45.37 -17.67 -9.24
CA VAL A 684 -44.40 -18.15 -10.23
C VAL A 684 -43.29 -18.89 -9.48
N GLU A 685 -43.04 -20.15 -9.84
CA GLU A 685 -42.04 -21.00 -9.17
C GLU A 685 -40.61 -20.47 -9.33
N GLN A 686 -40.27 -19.94 -10.52
CA GLN A 686 -38.95 -19.40 -10.83
C GLN A 686 -39.07 -18.10 -11.64
N PRO A 687 -38.79 -16.92 -11.04
CA PRO A 687 -38.64 -15.69 -11.80
C PRO A 687 -37.38 -15.75 -12.69
N TYR A 688 -37.38 -14.99 -13.78
CA TYR A 688 -36.24 -14.85 -14.68
C TYR A 688 -35.94 -13.37 -14.95
N VAL A 689 -34.70 -13.06 -15.33
CA VAL A 689 -34.31 -11.69 -15.67
C VAL A 689 -34.66 -11.41 -17.13
N LEU A 690 -35.52 -10.41 -17.37
CA LEU A 690 -35.89 -9.97 -18.71
C LEU A 690 -34.67 -9.43 -19.47
N ARG A 691 -34.35 -10.05 -20.61
CA ARG A 691 -33.22 -9.64 -21.48
C ARG A 691 -33.58 -9.33 -22.92
N ASP A 692 -34.86 -9.49 -23.28
CA ASP A 692 -35.35 -9.14 -24.61
C ASP A 692 -35.13 -7.63 -24.87
N ARG A 693 -34.35 -7.31 -25.91
CA ARG A 693 -33.97 -5.94 -26.22
C ARG A 693 -35.14 -5.09 -26.72
N ALA A 694 -36.10 -5.70 -27.40
CA ALA A 694 -37.28 -4.98 -27.90
C ALA A 694 -38.21 -4.63 -26.72
N LEU A 695 -38.48 -5.59 -25.83
CA LEU A 695 -39.27 -5.35 -24.62
C LEU A 695 -38.60 -4.35 -23.67
N LEU A 696 -37.29 -4.47 -23.41
CA LEU A 696 -36.53 -3.51 -22.59
C LEU A 696 -36.52 -2.10 -23.20
N THR A 697 -36.43 -1.99 -24.54
CA THR A 697 -36.52 -0.69 -25.23
C THR A 697 -37.92 -0.09 -25.10
N SER A 698 -38.97 -0.90 -25.22
CA SER A 698 -40.36 -0.47 -25.04
C SER A 698 -40.62 -0.02 -23.60
N LEU A 699 -40.17 -0.79 -22.60
CA LEU A 699 -40.24 -0.43 -21.17
C LEU A 699 -39.50 0.88 -20.89
N SER A 700 -38.30 1.07 -21.45
CA SER A 700 -37.54 2.32 -21.33
C SER A 700 -38.29 3.52 -21.94
N LYS A 701 -38.96 3.35 -23.10
CA LYS A 701 -39.81 4.38 -23.69
C LYS A 701 -41.03 4.70 -22.83
N TRP A 702 -41.67 3.69 -22.23
CA TRP A 702 -42.82 3.85 -21.33
C TRP A 702 -42.44 4.56 -20.02
N LEU A 703 -41.32 4.19 -19.39
CA LEU A 703 -40.76 4.88 -18.22
C LEU A 703 -40.42 6.36 -18.50
N GLN A 704 -40.10 6.70 -19.76
CA GLN A 704 -39.89 8.08 -20.22
C GLN A 704 -41.19 8.80 -20.63
N GLY A 705 -42.37 8.18 -20.46
CA GLY A 705 -43.67 8.72 -20.91
C GLY A 705 -43.86 8.77 -22.43
N LYS A 706 -42.93 8.23 -23.22
CA LYS A 706 -42.91 8.28 -24.69
C LYS A 706 -43.68 7.14 -25.36
N ASN A 707 -44.21 6.20 -24.58
CA ASN A 707 -45.08 5.13 -25.06
C ASN A 707 -46.21 4.94 -24.05
N LYS A 708 -47.48 4.94 -24.52
CA LYS A 708 -48.66 4.71 -23.67
C LYS A 708 -49.13 3.24 -23.69
N ASN A 709 -48.70 2.45 -24.67
CA ASN A 709 -49.25 1.13 -24.97
C ASN A 709 -48.31 0.02 -24.46
N LEU A 710 -48.26 -0.17 -23.14
CA LEU A 710 -47.52 -1.26 -22.50
C LEU A 710 -48.36 -2.00 -21.45
N GLY A 711 -49.69 -1.88 -21.56
CA GLY A 711 -50.68 -2.50 -20.68
C GLY A 711 -51.39 -3.71 -21.29
N GLN A 712 -50.72 -4.44 -22.19
CA GLN A 712 -51.13 -5.76 -22.71
C GLN A 712 -49.93 -6.71 -22.55
#